data_AF-A0A367K1L0-F1
#
_entry.id   AF-A0A367K1L0-F1
#
_cell.length_a   1.000
_cell.length_b   1.000
_cell.length_c   1.000
_cell.angle_alpha   90.00
_cell.angle_beta   90.00
_cell.angle_gamma   90.00
#
_symmetry.space_group_name_H-M   'P 1'
#
loop_
_entity.id
_entity.type
_entity.pdbx_description
1 polymer ?
#
loop_
_entity_poly.entity_id
_entity_poly.type
_entity_poly.pdbx_seq_one_letter_code
_entity_poly.pdbx_strand_id
1 'polypeptide(L)'
;MDLNINICSSCKVRVLLIPVSPIKKSTFDKHVELLKTFCLVRLGDVTPDLKKGASAMFSSQVFQEGQMHFEFLTHYTREHQELEEFQPHRRVFGIIGIMDCQEWKTKGLYEGYKQFEKDLDMYPAGVVTRCFGFDPSESQEDNTKGLIMIPNVGNMSFYMSTMMCDFASDILELFGTLAHRIQNTTMLESPLPLRLSHIPVQQREHPRFSQLSLTLSAQNTSISKRSSFPLQSPRVSETIGETSRTKKRTSGRIRKLLGDFYLLAGRLPDAVNFYEHAMEMTKMTSDYLWLASAMEGWLCATVLLEYLQMDHIVSRTPMGSYQSDSVVDDTIEFPPTPTTAKGPRSTLHVLAEHYGLLIHNYSRVMLTASFPVPDVVFAEACMKIARILTTAYLNDGWNHETITLIVQGQLHHGILTQGQFKQGSGVSRSDIGEWVTKIWEIQLEHLALLDQISLTNAMSCVYSSIGYHRKAAYTMHKSIQSMLPLLIQYRRANLKENNTVSDQGVLEILRRMCDIYGVGQHHVRDRGTLFDQTQPTLKPTNTACQLGWPELQIEILKQCISVSEALIDHGSRLYYTTILLRNLYQYIPKAEQIKLATTIQAIVMNSTRDKKIKTSSINYWGVNIVSHVEAKKPISRKAVYAQPIKSDTVIDSSNTEASNDPFIYNPFAKKTESE
;
A
#
# COMPACT_ATOMS: atom_id res chain seq x y z
N MET A 1 -5.50 -9.07 -7.99
CA MET A 1 -5.26 -8.03 -6.98
C MET A 1 -4.04 -7.28 -7.43
N ASP A 2 -4.20 -6.03 -7.85
CA ASP A 2 -3.10 -5.20 -8.33
C ASP A 2 -2.42 -4.58 -7.11
N LEU A 3 -1.24 -5.09 -6.77
CA LEU A 3 -0.42 -4.51 -5.72
C LEU A 3 0.35 -3.33 -6.31
N ASN A 4 0.32 -2.16 -5.66
CA ASN A 4 1.01 -0.96 -6.14
C ASN A 4 2.55 -1.11 -6.19
N ILE A 5 3.12 -1.97 -5.34
CA ILE A 5 4.58 -2.18 -5.28
C ILE A 5 4.96 -3.30 -6.26
N ASN A 6 5.55 -2.92 -7.39
CA ASN A 6 6.00 -3.83 -8.45
C ASN A 6 7.42 -3.46 -8.91
N ILE A 7 8.19 -4.38 -9.48
CA ILE A 7 9.49 -4.06 -10.09
C ILE A 7 9.34 -3.03 -11.22
N CYS A 8 8.27 -3.12 -12.00
CA CYS A 8 7.94 -2.18 -13.06
C CYS A 8 7.37 -0.85 -12.55
N SER A 9 7.28 -0.60 -11.23
CA SER A 9 6.86 0.72 -10.74
C SER A 9 7.87 1.81 -11.12
N SER A 10 9.15 1.45 -11.25
CA SER A 10 10.23 2.38 -11.60
C SER A 10 10.21 2.87 -13.05
N CYS A 11 9.46 2.23 -13.95
CA CYS A 11 9.35 2.61 -15.36
C CYS A 11 8.05 3.38 -15.68
N LYS A 12 7.24 3.70 -14.67
CA LYS A 12 5.97 4.41 -14.85
C LYS A 12 6.14 5.92 -14.67
N VAL A 13 5.63 6.67 -15.63
CA VAL A 13 5.61 8.14 -15.64
C VAL A 13 4.31 8.61 -15.01
N ARG A 14 4.40 9.32 -13.87
CA ARG A 14 3.22 9.80 -13.16
C ARG A 14 2.59 11.02 -13.82
N VAL A 15 1.29 10.92 -14.07
CA VAL A 15 0.46 11.95 -14.69
C VAL A 15 -0.74 12.21 -13.80
N LEU A 16 -0.91 13.46 -13.37
CA LEU A 16 -2.02 13.86 -12.51
C LEU A 16 -3.23 14.27 -13.36
N LEU A 17 -4.38 13.67 -13.08
CA LEU A 17 -5.67 13.99 -13.68
C LEU A 17 -6.44 14.92 -12.75
N ILE A 18 -6.85 16.09 -13.25
CA ILE A 18 -7.51 17.12 -12.46
C ILE A 18 -8.89 17.43 -13.06
N PRO A 19 -9.96 17.47 -12.25
CA PRO A 19 -11.28 17.89 -12.72
C PRO A 19 -11.35 19.41 -12.92
N VAL A 20 -11.76 19.85 -14.11
CA VAL A 20 -12.03 21.27 -14.42
C VAL A 20 -13.51 21.56 -14.16
N SER A 21 -13.78 22.25 -13.05
CA SER A 21 -15.16 22.44 -12.54
C SER A 21 -15.93 23.55 -13.29
N PRO A 22 -17.22 23.34 -13.66
CA PRO A 22 -18.09 22.26 -13.21
C PRO A 22 -17.93 20.94 -13.99
N ILE A 23 -17.79 19.84 -13.24
CA ILE A 23 -17.86 18.47 -13.76
C ILE A 23 -18.45 17.55 -12.69
N LYS A 24 -19.35 16.64 -13.07
CA LYS A 24 -19.90 15.63 -12.16
C LYS A 24 -18.86 14.56 -11.85
N LYS A 25 -18.81 14.09 -10.60
CA LYS A 25 -17.87 13.03 -10.18
C LYS A 25 -17.98 11.76 -11.03
N SER A 26 -19.20 11.31 -11.36
CA SER A 26 -19.42 10.14 -12.21
C SER A 26 -18.87 10.31 -13.63
N THR A 27 -18.97 11.52 -14.18
CA THR A 27 -18.44 11.84 -15.52
C THR A 27 -16.92 11.90 -15.49
N PHE A 28 -16.35 12.54 -14.47
CA PHE A 28 -14.90 12.54 -14.25
C PHE A 28 -14.34 11.12 -14.13
N ASP A 29 -14.93 10.28 -13.27
CA ASP A 29 -14.50 8.89 -13.07
C ASP A 29 -14.60 8.08 -14.39
N LYS A 30 -15.64 8.30 -15.21
CA LYS A 30 -15.78 7.68 -16.54
C LYS A 30 -14.62 8.05 -17.48
N HIS A 31 -14.23 9.33 -17.53
CA HIS A 31 -13.13 9.78 -18.39
C HIS A 31 -11.75 9.36 -17.85
N VAL A 32 -11.59 9.27 -16.53
CA VAL A 32 -10.40 8.70 -15.89
C VAL A 32 -10.22 7.23 -16.31
N GLU A 33 -11.29 6.43 -16.27
CA GLU A 33 -11.21 5.03 -16.72
C GLU A 33 -10.91 4.92 -18.22
N LEU A 34 -11.45 5.83 -19.05
CA LEU A 34 -11.09 5.91 -20.47
C LEU A 34 -9.59 6.18 -20.66
N LEU A 35 -9.03 7.20 -19.97
CA LEU A 35 -7.61 7.53 -20.07
C LEU A 35 -6.70 6.38 -19.62
N LYS A 36 -7.08 5.64 -18.56
CA LYS A 36 -6.34 4.47 -18.09
C LYS A 36 -6.19 3.38 -19.15
N THR A 37 -7.12 3.28 -20.12
CA THR A 37 -6.97 2.33 -21.24
C THR A 37 -5.82 2.69 -22.20
N PHE A 38 -5.37 3.95 -22.21
CA PHE A 38 -4.26 4.45 -23.04
C PHE A 38 -3.00 4.72 -22.20
N CYS A 39 -2.77 3.94 -21.15
CA CYS A 39 -1.60 4.09 -20.28
C CYS A 39 -0.29 3.56 -20.89
N LEU A 40 -0.33 2.87 -22.03
CA LEU A 40 0.85 2.34 -22.72
C LEU A 40 0.96 2.98 -24.10
N VAL A 41 2.09 3.65 -24.35
CA VAL A 41 2.40 4.29 -25.64
C VAL A 41 3.66 3.68 -26.22
N ARG A 42 3.59 3.11 -27.42
CA ARG A 42 4.76 2.57 -28.12
C ARG A 42 5.56 3.70 -28.74
N LEU A 43 6.88 3.67 -28.59
CA LEU A 43 7.74 4.71 -29.14
C LEU A 43 7.68 4.79 -30.67
N GLY A 44 7.44 3.67 -31.35
CA GLY A 44 7.20 3.66 -32.80
C GLY A 44 6.01 4.51 -33.26
N ASP A 45 5.01 4.73 -32.40
CA ASP A 45 3.82 5.51 -32.71
C ASP A 45 3.97 7.00 -32.30
N VAL A 46 5.02 7.35 -31.56
CA VAL A 46 5.27 8.71 -31.08
C VAL A 46 5.89 9.56 -32.19
N THR A 47 5.23 10.67 -32.49
CA THR A 47 5.72 11.68 -33.45
C THR A 47 7.14 12.11 -33.07
N PRO A 48 8.12 12.00 -33.99
CA PRO A 48 9.50 12.37 -33.69
C PRO A 48 9.65 13.88 -33.50
N ASP A 49 10.61 14.28 -32.65
CA ASP A 49 10.95 15.68 -32.40
C ASP A 49 11.24 16.41 -33.72
N LEU A 50 10.43 17.42 -34.05
CA LEU A 50 10.55 18.19 -35.29
C LEU A 50 11.81 19.06 -35.36
N LYS A 51 12.42 19.40 -34.22
CA LYS A 51 13.62 20.27 -34.14
C LYS A 51 14.90 19.46 -34.19
N LYS A 52 14.97 18.37 -33.42
CA LYS A 52 16.20 17.56 -33.24
C LYS A 52 16.13 16.17 -33.87
N GLY A 53 14.95 15.66 -34.19
CA GLY A 53 14.75 14.35 -34.81
C GLY A 53 15.45 13.22 -34.06
N ALA A 54 16.21 12.39 -34.79
CA ALA A 54 17.01 11.30 -34.24
C ALA A 54 18.15 11.75 -33.31
N SER A 55 18.53 13.04 -33.33
CA SER A 55 19.59 13.58 -32.45
C SER A 55 19.08 13.99 -31.07
N ALA A 56 17.77 13.93 -30.83
CA ALA A 56 17.21 14.15 -29.51
C ALA A 56 17.68 13.05 -28.53
N MET A 57 18.08 13.44 -27.32
CA MET A 57 18.62 12.53 -26.31
C MET A 57 17.69 11.34 -26.01
N PHE A 58 16.38 11.60 -25.98
CA PHE A 58 15.33 10.60 -25.76
C PHE A 58 14.48 10.39 -27.01
N SER A 59 15.09 10.39 -28.21
CA SER A 59 14.37 10.21 -29.47
C SER A 59 13.61 8.87 -29.51
N SER A 60 12.34 8.92 -29.92
CA SER A 60 11.46 7.75 -30.11
C SER A 60 11.90 6.85 -31.28
N GLN A 61 12.76 7.36 -32.18
CA GLN A 61 13.10 6.67 -33.43
C GLN A 61 14.18 5.59 -33.30
N VAL A 62 15.02 5.65 -32.25
CA VAL A 62 16.20 4.77 -32.12
C VAL A 62 15.82 3.37 -31.64
N PHE A 63 14.77 3.25 -30.84
CA PHE A 63 14.28 1.99 -30.28
C PHE A 63 12.75 1.94 -30.36
N GLN A 64 12.21 1.62 -31.54
CA GLN A 64 10.77 1.67 -31.82
C GLN A 64 9.94 0.65 -31.02
N GLU A 65 10.58 -0.45 -30.60
CA GLU A 65 9.98 -1.48 -29.74
C GLU A 65 9.77 -1.01 -28.30
N GLY A 66 10.38 0.12 -27.91
CA GLY A 66 10.24 0.71 -26.60
C GLY A 66 8.82 1.14 -26.29
N GLN A 67 8.48 1.11 -25.00
CA GLN A 67 7.15 1.45 -24.52
C GLN A 67 7.27 2.43 -23.34
N MET A 68 6.49 3.51 -23.41
CA MET A 68 6.31 4.45 -22.32
C MET A 68 5.06 4.09 -21.55
N HIS A 69 5.19 3.95 -20.23
CA HIS A 69 4.08 3.55 -19.35
C HIS A 69 3.66 4.74 -18.49
N PHE A 70 2.40 5.13 -18.56
CA PHE A 70 1.80 6.18 -17.74
C PHE A 70 1.11 5.60 -16.50
N GLU A 71 1.34 6.23 -15.36
CA GLU A 71 0.58 6.03 -14.13
C GLU A 71 -0.32 7.25 -13.91
N PHE A 72 -1.62 7.08 -14.20
CA PHE A 72 -2.60 8.14 -13.99
C PHE A 72 -3.05 8.20 -12.53
N LEU A 73 -2.87 9.36 -11.91
CA LEU A 73 -3.22 9.66 -10.53
C LEU A 73 -4.40 10.64 -10.51
N THR A 74 -5.35 10.45 -9.60
CA THR A 74 -6.45 11.43 -9.39
C THR A 74 -6.26 12.27 -8.12
N HIS A 75 -5.19 12.01 -7.37
CA HIS A 75 -4.86 12.69 -6.13
C HIS A 75 -3.37 13.00 -6.11
N TYR A 76 -3.02 14.18 -5.62
CA TYR A 76 -1.63 14.60 -5.46
C TYR A 76 -1.28 14.62 -3.98
N THR A 77 -0.20 13.93 -3.63
CA THR A 77 0.34 13.90 -2.27
C THR A 77 1.78 14.41 -2.32
N ARG A 78 2.14 15.30 -1.39
CA ARG A 78 3.53 15.79 -1.23
C ARG A 78 4.41 14.86 -0.38
N GLU A 79 3.90 13.67 -0.08
CA GLU A 79 4.66 12.63 0.62
C GLU A 79 5.82 12.18 -0.26
N HIS A 80 6.99 11.98 0.34
CA HIS A 80 8.22 11.56 -0.34
C HIS A 80 8.75 12.53 -1.39
N GLN A 81 8.41 13.82 -1.33
CA GLN A 81 8.95 14.82 -2.25
C GLN A 81 10.48 14.85 -2.25
N GLU A 82 11.11 14.56 -1.11
CA GLU A 82 12.57 14.44 -0.96
C GLU A 82 13.18 13.29 -1.77
N LEU A 83 12.38 12.28 -2.14
CA LEU A 83 12.82 11.14 -2.94
C LEU A 83 12.71 11.39 -4.44
N GLU A 84 12.03 12.45 -4.90
CA GLU A 84 11.86 12.73 -6.34
C GLU A 84 13.19 12.95 -7.07
N GLU A 85 14.17 13.55 -6.41
CA GLU A 85 15.51 13.79 -6.96
C GLU A 85 16.40 12.55 -6.92
N PHE A 86 16.02 11.53 -6.13
CA PHE A 86 16.71 10.26 -6.01
C PHE A 86 16.08 9.16 -6.87
N GLN A 87 14.75 9.16 -7.00
CA GLN A 87 13.91 8.22 -7.73
C GLN A 87 12.92 9.01 -8.60
N PRO A 88 13.33 9.41 -9.82
CA PRO A 88 12.55 10.28 -10.70
C PRO A 88 11.13 9.78 -10.99
N HIS A 89 10.90 8.46 -11.02
CA HIS A 89 9.58 7.87 -11.23
C HIS A 89 8.53 8.28 -10.18
N ARG A 90 8.95 8.80 -9.02
CA ARG A 90 8.01 9.31 -7.99
C ARG A 90 7.45 10.70 -8.33
N ARG A 91 8.17 11.46 -9.17
CA ARG A 91 7.80 12.82 -9.55
C ARG A 91 6.64 12.81 -10.56
N VAL A 92 5.73 13.77 -10.41
CA VAL A 92 4.71 14.05 -11.43
C VAL A 92 5.36 14.80 -12.60
N PHE A 93 5.28 14.25 -13.80
CA PHE A 93 5.84 14.87 -15.02
C PHE A 93 4.78 15.50 -15.91
N GLY A 94 3.51 15.14 -15.71
CA GLY A 94 2.42 15.63 -16.53
C GLY A 94 1.15 15.91 -15.72
N ILE A 95 0.37 16.88 -16.18
CA ILE A 95 -0.94 17.21 -15.65
C ILE A 95 -1.95 17.27 -16.81
N ILE A 96 -3.04 16.53 -16.68
CA ILE A 96 -4.15 16.51 -17.64
C ILE A 96 -5.41 17.03 -16.93
N GLY A 97 -5.90 18.19 -17.38
CA GLY A 97 -7.21 18.71 -17.02
C GLY A 97 -8.31 17.98 -17.78
N ILE A 98 -9.35 17.53 -17.10
CA ILE A 98 -10.53 16.89 -17.68
C ILE A 98 -11.72 17.84 -17.51
N MET A 99 -12.27 18.29 -18.63
CA MET A 99 -13.42 19.19 -18.68
C MET A 99 -14.58 18.51 -19.42
N ASP A 100 -15.81 18.69 -18.92
CA ASP A 100 -17.04 18.24 -19.59
C ASP A 100 -17.66 19.43 -20.33
N CYS A 101 -17.54 19.48 -21.64
CA CYS A 101 -18.02 20.60 -22.45
C CYS A 101 -19.54 20.81 -22.35
N GLN A 102 -20.32 19.78 -21.96
CA GLN A 102 -21.77 19.89 -21.82
C GLN A 102 -22.19 20.73 -20.61
N GLU A 103 -21.40 20.73 -19.54
CA GLU A 103 -21.65 21.55 -18.33
C GLU A 103 -21.24 23.01 -18.55
N TRP A 104 -20.41 23.29 -19.56
CA TRP A 104 -19.86 24.63 -19.87
C TRP A 104 -20.63 25.41 -20.94
N LYS A 105 -21.86 24.99 -21.28
CA LYS A 105 -22.69 25.64 -22.32
C LYS A 105 -22.95 27.13 -22.08
N THR A 106 -23.03 27.57 -20.82
CA THR A 106 -23.44 28.93 -20.45
C THR A 106 -22.31 29.89 -20.11
N LYS A 107 -21.14 29.37 -19.68
CA LYS A 107 -20.00 30.18 -19.18
C LYS A 107 -18.83 30.28 -20.17
N GLY A 108 -18.89 29.54 -21.29
CA GLY A 108 -17.85 29.52 -22.31
C GLY A 108 -16.63 28.69 -21.90
N LEU A 109 -16.04 27.97 -22.85
CA LEU A 109 -14.93 27.03 -22.62
C LEU A 109 -13.63 27.75 -22.20
N TYR A 110 -13.46 29.01 -22.62
CA TYR A 110 -12.30 29.84 -22.27
C TYR A 110 -12.20 30.11 -20.76
N GLU A 111 -13.33 30.33 -20.08
CA GLU A 111 -13.33 30.52 -18.62
C GLU A 111 -12.89 29.26 -17.89
N GLY A 112 -13.32 28.08 -18.35
CA GLY A 112 -12.90 26.79 -17.81
C GLY A 112 -11.41 26.53 -17.99
N TYR A 113 -10.87 26.83 -19.17
CA TYR A 113 -9.44 26.73 -19.41
C TYR A 113 -8.63 27.71 -18.52
N LYS A 114 -9.09 28.96 -18.36
CA LYS A 114 -8.46 29.93 -17.45
C LYS A 114 -8.52 29.49 -15.99
N GLN A 115 -9.58 28.79 -15.58
CA GLN A 115 -9.66 28.20 -14.25
C GLN A 115 -8.62 27.09 -14.08
N PHE A 116 -8.51 26.20 -15.07
CA PHE A 116 -7.46 25.18 -15.10
C PHE A 116 -6.05 25.79 -14.98
N GLU A 117 -5.76 26.87 -15.72
CA GLU A 117 -4.46 27.57 -15.61
C GLU A 117 -4.17 28.09 -14.20
N LYS A 118 -5.18 28.59 -13.48
CA LYS A 118 -5.02 29.00 -12.08
C LYS A 118 -4.83 27.81 -11.16
N ASP A 119 -5.52 26.71 -11.42
CA ASP A 119 -5.41 25.50 -10.60
C ASP A 119 -4.03 24.85 -10.72
N LEU A 120 -3.34 25.04 -11.86
CA LEU A 120 -1.96 24.58 -12.07
C LEU A 120 -0.96 25.18 -11.06
N ASP A 121 -1.21 26.38 -10.52
CA ASP A 121 -0.34 27.03 -9.52
C ASP A 121 -0.24 26.23 -8.20
N MET A 122 -1.18 25.32 -7.94
CA MET A 122 -1.17 24.46 -6.75
C MET A 122 -0.18 23.28 -6.85
N TYR A 123 0.29 22.98 -8.07
CA TYR A 123 1.07 21.79 -8.40
C TYR A 123 2.52 22.15 -8.74
N PRO A 124 3.44 21.16 -8.80
CA PRO A 124 4.84 21.42 -9.15
C PRO A 124 5.00 22.09 -10.52
N ALA A 125 5.87 23.10 -10.58
CA ALA A 125 6.18 23.80 -11.83
C ALA A 125 7.06 22.94 -12.78
N GLY A 126 6.99 23.24 -14.08
CA GLY A 126 7.83 22.59 -15.10
C GLY A 126 7.38 21.15 -15.44
N VAL A 127 6.07 20.93 -15.48
CA VAL A 127 5.42 19.69 -15.92
C VAL A 127 4.74 19.92 -17.27
N VAL A 128 4.54 18.86 -18.05
CA VAL A 128 3.78 18.94 -19.30
C VAL A 128 2.29 19.06 -18.98
N THR A 129 1.62 20.05 -19.55
CA THR A 129 0.19 20.26 -19.29
C THR A 129 -0.65 20.04 -20.54
N ARG A 130 -1.83 19.45 -20.35
CA ARG A 130 -2.88 19.30 -21.36
C ARG A 130 -4.24 19.52 -20.74
N CYS A 131 -5.20 20.03 -21.49
CA CYS A 131 -6.59 20.13 -21.07
C CYS A 131 -7.49 19.50 -22.13
N PHE A 132 -8.23 18.47 -21.77
CA PHE A 132 -9.15 17.75 -22.63
C PHE A 132 -10.60 18.13 -22.32
N GLY A 133 -11.29 18.70 -23.31
CA GLY A 133 -12.71 19.01 -23.26
C GLY A 133 -13.52 17.90 -23.93
N PHE A 134 -14.12 17.02 -23.13
CA PHE A 134 -14.92 15.90 -23.64
C PHE A 134 -16.35 16.33 -24.00
N ASP A 135 -16.92 15.65 -24.98
CA ASP A 135 -18.30 15.80 -25.43
C ASP A 135 -18.67 17.25 -25.83
N PRO A 136 -17.93 17.90 -26.76
CA PRO A 136 -18.28 19.23 -27.27
C PRO A 136 -19.63 19.24 -28.01
N SER A 137 -20.34 20.37 -27.90
CA SER A 137 -21.60 20.64 -28.61
C SER A 137 -21.32 21.27 -29.98
N GLU A 138 -22.19 21.07 -30.98
CA GLU A 138 -22.02 21.68 -32.32
C GLU A 138 -21.96 23.22 -32.29
N SER A 139 -22.54 23.86 -31.28
CA SER A 139 -22.53 25.31 -31.09
C SER A 139 -21.28 25.85 -30.40
N GLN A 140 -20.35 24.98 -29.97
CA GLN A 140 -19.13 25.38 -29.26
C GLN A 140 -17.96 25.46 -30.25
N GLU A 141 -17.45 26.68 -30.45
CA GLU A 141 -16.30 26.91 -31.33
C GLU A 141 -14.97 26.49 -30.68
N ASP A 142 -14.07 25.91 -31.47
CA ASP A 142 -12.73 25.49 -31.05
C ASP A 142 -11.71 26.64 -31.05
N ASN A 143 -12.02 27.72 -30.32
CA ASN A 143 -11.21 28.94 -30.33
C ASN A 143 -10.32 29.10 -29.10
N THR A 144 -10.38 28.16 -28.15
CA THR A 144 -9.65 28.23 -26.88
C THR A 144 -8.27 27.61 -27.02
N LYS A 145 -7.24 28.44 -27.19
CA LYS A 145 -5.84 27.97 -27.28
C LYS A 145 -5.46 27.17 -26.03
N GLY A 146 -4.96 25.94 -26.23
CA GLY A 146 -4.52 25.04 -25.16
C GLY A 146 -5.59 24.06 -24.65
N LEU A 147 -6.86 24.28 -25.01
CA LEU A 147 -7.92 23.31 -24.81
C LEU A 147 -8.04 22.43 -26.07
N ILE A 148 -8.08 21.12 -25.89
CA ILE A 148 -8.27 20.16 -26.97
C ILE A 148 -9.66 19.55 -26.82
N MET A 149 -10.54 19.79 -27.78
CA MET A 149 -11.88 19.20 -27.77
C MET A 149 -11.85 17.76 -28.26
N ILE A 150 -12.56 16.87 -27.55
CA ILE A 150 -12.61 15.43 -27.84
C ILE A 150 -14.06 15.06 -28.17
N PRO A 151 -14.42 14.93 -29.47
CA PRO A 151 -15.77 14.63 -29.89
C PRO A 151 -16.16 13.18 -29.56
N ASN A 152 -17.42 12.95 -29.20
CA ASN A 152 -17.97 11.61 -28.97
C ASN A 152 -18.36 10.86 -30.25
N VAL A 153 -17.99 11.39 -31.42
CA VAL A 153 -18.33 10.83 -32.73
C VAL A 153 -17.07 10.33 -33.44
N GLY A 154 -17.16 9.15 -34.04
CA GLY A 154 -16.04 8.49 -34.72
C GLY A 154 -15.25 7.53 -33.83
N ASN A 155 -14.01 7.22 -34.24
CA ASN A 155 -13.14 6.30 -33.51
C ASN A 155 -12.40 7.04 -32.39
N MET A 156 -13.05 7.17 -31.24
CA MET A 156 -12.49 7.76 -30.01
C MET A 156 -11.11 7.17 -29.66
N SER A 157 -10.91 5.86 -29.90
CA SER A 157 -9.66 5.20 -29.58
C SER A 157 -8.49 5.70 -30.43
N PHE A 158 -8.72 5.93 -31.73
CA PHE A 158 -7.71 6.52 -32.62
C PHE A 158 -7.33 7.93 -32.14
N TYR A 159 -8.32 8.78 -31.87
CA TYR A 159 -8.09 10.15 -31.41
C TYR A 159 -7.32 10.19 -30.09
N MET A 160 -7.76 9.42 -29.09
CA MET A 160 -7.07 9.31 -27.80
C MET A 160 -5.65 8.79 -27.96
N SER A 161 -5.42 7.79 -28.82
CA SER A 161 -4.08 7.28 -29.11
C SER A 161 -3.17 8.37 -29.66
N THR A 162 -3.64 9.17 -30.64
CA THR A 162 -2.87 10.29 -31.19
C THR A 162 -2.55 11.33 -30.13
N MET A 163 -3.54 11.74 -29.33
CA MET A 163 -3.34 12.72 -28.26
C MET A 163 -2.34 12.25 -27.19
N MET A 164 -2.38 10.96 -26.84
CA MET A 164 -1.43 10.38 -25.90
C MET A 164 -0.02 10.24 -26.49
N CYS A 165 0.11 10.01 -27.79
CA CYS A 165 1.41 10.02 -28.49
C CYS A 165 2.03 11.42 -28.50
N ASP A 166 1.23 12.46 -28.79
CA ASP A 166 1.69 13.85 -28.75
C ASP A 166 2.08 14.26 -27.32
N PHE A 167 1.30 13.84 -26.32
CA PHE A 167 1.64 14.05 -24.91
C PHE A 167 2.93 13.34 -24.49
N ALA A 168 3.16 12.12 -24.97
CA ALA A 168 4.41 11.39 -24.75
C ALA A 168 5.61 12.13 -25.37
N SER A 169 5.47 12.65 -26.59
CA SER A 169 6.51 13.45 -27.25
C SER A 169 6.95 14.65 -26.40
N ASP A 170 6.00 15.42 -25.86
CA ASP A 170 6.31 16.56 -24.98
C ASP A 170 7.03 16.14 -23.70
N ILE A 171 6.67 14.98 -23.12
CA ILE A 171 7.35 14.46 -21.93
C ILE A 171 8.78 14.05 -22.27
N LEU A 172 9.04 13.47 -23.45
CA LEU A 172 10.40 13.15 -23.90
C LEU A 172 11.25 14.42 -24.09
N GLU A 173 10.67 15.52 -24.60
CA GLU A 173 11.34 16.83 -24.67
C GLU A 173 11.66 17.38 -23.26
N LEU A 174 10.72 17.24 -22.32
CA LEU A 174 10.93 17.59 -20.92
C LEU A 174 12.07 16.77 -20.29
N PHE A 175 12.12 15.45 -20.53
CA PHE A 175 13.22 14.60 -20.07
C PHE A 175 14.57 15.08 -20.63
N GLY A 176 14.63 15.45 -21.90
CA GLY A 176 15.82 16.06 -22.50
C GLY A 176 16.30 17.31 -21.78
N THR A 177 15.36 18.20 -21.44
CA THR A 177 15.63 19.45 -20.70
C THR A 177 16.13 19.16 -19.28
N LEU A 178 15.50 18.22 -18.58
CA LEU A 178 15.90 17.82 -17.23
C LEU A 178 17.27 17.13 -17.22
N ALA A 179 17.52 16.23 -18.17
CA ALA A 179 18.79 15.52 -18.29
C ALA A 179 19.97 16.47 -18.53
N HIS A 180 19.83 17.45 -19.42
CA HIS A 180 20.85 18.49 -19.62
C HIS A 180 21.11 19.30 -18.34
N ARG A 181 20.06 19.60 -17.57
CA ARG A 181 20.21 20.31 -16.30
C ARG A 181 20.97 19.48 -15.26
N ILE A 182 20.65 18.19 -15.16
CA ILE A 182 21.30 17.25 -14.24
C ILE A 182 22.78 17.06 -14.62
N GLN A 183 23.09 16.92 -15.90
CA GLN A 183 24.46 16.81 -16.39
C GLN A 183 25.32 18.04 -16.04
N ASN A 184 24.72 19.23 -16.04
CA ASN A 184 25.39 20.47 -15.69
C ASN A 184 25.46 20.73 -14.17
N THR A 185 24.91 19.83 -13.35
CA THR A 185 24.91 19.97 -11.90
C THR A 185 26.26 19.59 -11.30
N THR A 186 26.86 20.50 -10.55
CA THR A 186 28.21 20.32 -10.00
C THR A 186 28.23 19.47 -8.73
N MET A 187 27.13 19.43 -7.98
CA MET A 187 26.99 18.65 -6.76
C MET A 187 25.55 18.16 -6.62
N LEU A 188 25.38 16.84 -6.53
CA LEU A 188 24.09 16.21 -6.28
C LEU A 188 24.12 15.58 -4.89
N GLU A 189 23.20 15.97 -4.02
CA GLU A 189 23.09 15.45 -2.65
C GLU A 189 22.23 14.19 -2.59
N SER A 190 22.34 13.43 -1.49
CA SER A 190 21.46 12.29 -1.23
C SER A 190 20.20 12.76 -0.50
N PRO A 191 19.07 12.05 -0.63
CA PRO A 191 17.85 12.41 0.07
C PRO A 191 18.06 12.35 1.58
N LEU A 192 17.77 13.45 2.27
CA LEU A 192 17.81 13.53 3.73
C LEU A 192 16.48 13.04 4.30
N PRO A 193 16.47 12.06 5.23
CA PRO A 193 15.25 11.68 5.93
C PRO A 193 14.64 12.89 6.66
N LEU A 194 13.31 13.04 6.60
CA LEU A 194 12.54 14.13 7.23
C LEU A 194 12.81 14.32 8.74
N ARG A 195 13.46 13.35 9.40
CA ARG A 195 13.93 13.42 10.79
C ARG A 195 14.92 14.56 11.07
N LEU A 196 15.68 15.03 10.07
CA LEU A 196 16.68 16.11 10.22
C LEU A 196 16.16 17.49 9.78
N SER A 197 14.91 17.61 9.30
CA SER A 197 14.34 18.87 8.82
C SER A 197 13.67 19.76 9.89
N HIS A 198 13.78 19.43 11.18
CA HIS A 198 13.36 20.33 12.27
C HIS A 198 14.37 21.46 12.55
N ILE A 199 14.90 22.07 11.49
CA ILE A 199 15.64 23.34 11.55
C ILE A 199 14.74 24.39 10.87
N PRO A 200 14.42 25.53 11.52
CA PRO A 200 13.50 26.52 10.96
C PRO A 200 13.98 27.03 9.59
N VAL A 201 12.99 27.27 8.72
CA VAL A 201 13.06 27.42 7.25
C VAL A 201 13.81 28.67 6.73
N GLN A 202 14.61 29.37 7.53
CA GLN A 202 15.18 30.66 7.11
C GLN A 202 16.58 30.62 6.45
N GLN A 203 17.24 29.48 6.24
CA GLN A 203 18.63 29.47 5.71
C GLN A 203 18.98 28.34 4.71
N ARG A 204 18.06 27.91 3.83
CA ARG A 204 18.44 27.05 2.68
C ARG A 204 18.25 27.78 1.36
N GLU A 205 19.21 28.65 1.02
CA GLU A 205 19.39 29.17 -0.34
C GLU A 205 20.15 28.17 -1.22
N HIS A 206 19.54 27.01 -1.47
CA HIS A 206 19.92 26.15 -2.60
C HIS A 206 18.64 25.81 -3.37
N PRO A 207 18.56 26.12 -4.68
CA PRO A 207 17.34 25.89 -5.43
C PRO A 207 17.13 24.38 -5.62
N ARG A 208 16.14 23.82 -4.90
CA ARG A 208 15.64 22.46 -5.16
C ARG A 208 15.05 22.38 -6.56
N PHE A 209 15.28 21.27 -7.26
CA PHE A 209 14.83 21.12 -8.65
C PHE A 209 13.31 21.13 -8.80
N SER A 210 12.57 20.84 -7.71
CA SER A 210 11.11 20.79 -7.65
C SER A 210 10.42 22.16 -7.55
N GLN A 211 11.15 23.28 -7.42
CA GLN A 211 10.55 24.61 -7.19
C GLN A 211 10.93 25.70 -8.20
N LEU A 212 11.63 25.38 -9.29
CA LEU A 212 12.05 26.40 -10.25
C LEU A 212 11.15 26.44 -11.50
N SER A 213 10.33 27.48 -11.57
CA SER A 213 9.51 27.86 -12.72
C SER A 213 10.35 28.08 -13.98
N LEU A 214 9.91 27.53 -15.11
CA LEU A 214 10.48 27.80 -16.44
C LEU A 214 9.84 29.08 -17.00
N THR A 215 10.31 30.26 -16.56
CA THR A 215 10.06 31.52 -17.29
C THR A 215 11.29 31.89 -18.11
N LEU A 216 11.12 31.90 -19.45
CA LEU A 216 12.09 32.45 -20.39
C LEU A 216 12.00 33.98 -20.32
N SER A 217 12.88 34.63 -19.55
CA SER A 217 13.13 36.07 -19.69
C SER A 217 14.53 36.45 -19.22
N ALA A 218 15.17 37.32 -20.00
CA ALA A 218 16.57 37.70 -19.96
C ALA A 218 16.90 38.78 -18.91
N GLN A 219 18.23 38.93 -18.68
CA GLN A 219 19.00 40.09 -18.20
C GLN A 219 19.38 40.21 -16.71
N ASN A 220 20.71 40.17 -16.51
CA ASN A 220 21.58 40.97 -15.62
C ASN A 220 20.99 41.62 -14.35
N THR A 221 21.65 41.44 -13.20
CA THR A 221 22.45 42.50 -12.52
C THR A 221 23.14 42.08 -11.21
N SER A 222 24.41 42.51 -11.10
CA SER A 222 25.21 42.99 -9.96
C SER A 222 25.23 42.33 -8.57
N ILE A 223 26.48 42.04 -8.21
CA ILE A 223 27.15 41.86 -6.91
C ILE A 223 26.75 42.91 -5.85
N SER A 224 26.60 42.47 -4.59
CA SER A 224 26.94 43.29 -3.42
C SER A 224 27.41 42.42 -2.24
N LYS A 225 28.66 42.66 -1.82
CA LYS A 225 29.31 42.09 -0.64
C LYS A 225 28.79 42.78 0.62
N ARG A 226 28.42 42.04 1.67
CA ARG A 226 28.37 42.58 3.02
C ARG A 226 28.90 41.57 4.05
N SER A 227 29.96 41.98 4.71
CA SER A 227 30.64 41.33 5.82
C SER A 227 29.82 41.39 7.11
N SER A 228 29.77 40.29 7.88
CA SER A 228 29.49 40.32 9.32
C SER A 228 30.23 39.19 10.04
N PHE A 229 30.58 39.49 11.29
CA PHE A 229 31.59 38.87 12.16
C PHE A 229 31.24 37.45 12.67
N PRO A 230 32.24 36.66 13.13
CA PRO A 230 32.04 35.25 13.45
C PRO A 230 31.50 35.06 14.88
N LEU A 231 30.37 34.36 15.01
CA LEU A 231 29.98 33.69 16.25
C LEU A 231 30.43 32.23 16.16
N GLN A 232 31.18 31.79 17.17
CA GLN A 232 31.77 30.45 17.28
C GLN A 232 30.71 29.35 17.14
N SER A 233 30.91 28.48 16.15
CA SER A 233 30.25 27.18 16.02
C SER A 233 31.31 26.08 16.14
N PRO A 234 31.03 24.95 16.82
CA PRO A 234 31.95 23.83 16.87
C PRO A 234 31.88 23.00 15.57
N ARG A 235 33.05 22.52 15.11
CA ARG A 235 33.32 21.58 13.99
C ARG A 235 33.18 22.12 12.55
N VAL A 236 34.22 22.78 12.06
CA VAL A 236 34.41 23.15 10.64
C VAL A 236 35.17 22.07 9.84
N SER A 237 35.71 21.03 10.48
CA SER A 237 36.56 20.04 9.80
C SER A 237 35.82 18.86 9.13
N GLU A 238 34.58 18.54 9.52
CA GLU A 238 33.82 17.42 8.91
C GLU A 238 33.15 17.80 7.58
N THR A 239 32.73 19.07 7.41
CA THR A 239 31.97 19.55 6.25
C THR A 239 32.81 19.71 4.97
N ILE A 240 34.10 20.00 5.09
CA ILE A 240 35.02 20.13 3.93
C ILE A 240 35.33 18.75 3.31
N GLY A 241 35.43 17.71 4.13
CA GLY A 241 35.65 16.34 3.66
C GLY A 241 34.42 15.76 2.94
N GLU A 242 33.22 16.06 3.45
CA GLU A 242 31.96 15.58 2.89
C GLU A 242 31.64 16.22 1.53
N THR A 243 31.84 17.54 1.39
CA THR A 243 31.64 18.24 0.10
C THR A 243 32.59 17.77 -1.00
N SER A 244 33.86 17.47 -0.68
CA SER A 244 34.82 16.89 -1.64
C SER A 244 34.44 15.47 -2.06
N ARG A 245 33.93 14.64 -1.13
CA ARG A 245 33.42 13.30 -1.42
C ARG A 245 32.16 13.36 -2.28
N THR A 246 31.23 14.26 -1.99
CA THR A 246 30.00 14.43 -2.76
C THR A 246 30.31 14.80 -4.21
N LYS A 247 31.24 15.73 -4.47
CA LYS A 247 31.68 16.08 -5.83
C LYS A 247 32.23 14.87 -6.61
N LYS A 248 33.01 14.00 -5.97
CA LYS A 248 33.52 12.77 -6.60
C LYS A 248 32.40 11.76 -6.88
N ARG A 249 31.39 11.68 -6.00
CA ARG A 249 30.22 10.81 -6.15
C ARG A 249 29.24 11.30 -7.22
N THR A 250 29.13 12.62 -7.44
CA THR A 250 28.17 13.25 -8.36
C THR A 250 28.16 12.61 -9.74
N SER A 251 29.33 12.28 -10.32
CA SER A 251 29.39 11.69 -11.67
C SER A 251 28.63 10.36 -11.76
N GLY A 252 28.78 9.48 -10.76
CA GLY A 252 28.04 8.21 -10.70
C GLY A 252 26.53 8.42 -10.49
N ARG A 253 26.16 9.40 -9.65
CA ARG A 253 24.75 9.73 -9.39
C ARG A 253 24.06 10.31 -10.63
N ILE A 254 24.74 11.17 -11.39
CA ILE A 254 24.24 11.71 -12.66
C ILE A 254 23.96 10.56 -13.64
N ARG A 255 24.92 9.62 -13.81
CA ARG A 255 24.71 8.46 -14.70
C ARG A 255 23.51 7.63 -14.28
N LYS A 256 23.33 7.41 -12.97
CA LYS A 256 22.16 6.71 -12.42
C LYS A 256 20.87 7.42 -12.82
N LEU A 257 20.76 8.73 -12.60
CA LEU A 257 19.56 9.49 -12.93
C LEU A 257 19.27 9.49 -14.44
N LEU A 258 20.31 9.58 -15.28
CA LEU A 258 20.13 9.44 -16.72
C LEU A 258 19.57 8.05 -17.08
N GLY A 259 20.06 6.99 -16.44
CA GLY A 259 19.48 5.64 -16.54
C GLY A 259 17.99 5.61 -16.18
N ASP A 260 17.58 6.28 -15.11
CA ASP A 260 16.17 6.38 -14.72
C ASP A 260 15.32 7.10 -15.78
N PHE A 261 15.82 8.19 -16.39
CA PHE A 261 15.09 8.87 -17.46
C PHE A 261 14.98 8.01 -18.72
N TYR A 262 16.02 7.24 -19.08
CA TYR A 262 15.94 6.30 -20.19
C TYR A 262 14.96 5.16 -19.91
N LEU A 263 14.91 4.67 -18.67
CA LEU A 263 13.94 3.67 -18.23
C LEU A 263 12.51 4.21 -18.33
N LEU A 264 12.26 5.43 -17.85
CA LEU A 264 10.95 6.11 -17.95
C LEU A 264 10.55 6.42 -19.40
N ALA A 265 11.54 6.72 -20.25
CA ALA A 265 11.33 6.97 -21.68
C ALA A 265 11.07 5.67 -22.48
N GLY A 266 11.19 4.48 -21.88
CA GLY A 266 11.03 3.20 -22.59
C GLY A 266 12.23 2.79 -23.44
N ARG A 267 13.36 3.49 -23.35
CA ARG A 267 14.62 3.17 -24.06
C ARG A 267 15.48 2.26 -23.19
N LEU A 268 15.07 1.00 -23.10
CA LEU A 268 15.63 0.04 -22.17
C LEU A 268 17.12 -0.29 -22.42
N PRO A 269 17.62 -0.48 -23.67
CA PRO A 269 19.03 -0.78 -23.90
C PRO A 269 19.97 0.33 -23.40
N ASP A 270 19.59 1.59 -23.61
CA ASP A 270 20.37 2.73 -23.11
C ASP A 270 20.29 2.82 -21.60
N ALA A 271 19.11 2.58 -21.00
CA ALA A 271 18.96 2.54 -19.56
C ALA A 271 19.92 1.54 -18.91
N VAL A 272 20.00 0.31 -19.44
CA VAL A 272 20.94 -0.72 -18.99
C VAL A 272 22.39 -0.22 -19.05
N ASN A 273 22.82 0.32 -20.20
CA ASN A 273 24.16 0.86 -20.35
C ASN A 273 24.46 1.96 -19.32
N PHE A 274 23.56 2.92 -19.12
CA PHE A 274 23.76 3.99 -18.13
C PHE A 274 23.82 3.46 -16.69
N TYR A 275 23.00 2.46 -16.35
CA TYR A 275 23.03 1.84 -15.03
C TYR A 275 24.32 1.05 -14.77
N GLU A 276 24.83 0.29 -15.73
CA GLU A 276 26.08 -0.46 -15.58
C GLU A 276 27.25 0.47 -15.26
N HIS A 277 27.39 1.56 -16.02
CA HIS A 277 28.39 2.58 -15.74
C HIS A 277 28.16 3.29 -14.39
N ALA A 278 26.90 3.53 -14.02
CA ALA A 278 26.58 4.13 -12.73
C ALA A 278 26.98 3.21 -11.58
N MET A 279 26.74 1.91 -11.69
CA MET A 279 27.13 0.89 -10.71
C MET A 279 28.64 0.82 -10.54
N GLU A 280 29.41 0.86 -11.63
CA GLU A 280 30.88 0.88 -11.56
C GLU A 280 31.37 2.13 -10.81
N MET A 281 30.91 3.32 -11.20
CA MET A 281 31.33 4.59 -10.61
C MET A 281 30.91 4.75 -9.13
N THR A 282 29.69 4.33 -8.78
CA THR A 282 29.18 4.39 -7.40
C THR A 282 29.86 3.36 -6.50
N LYS A 283 30.21 2.18 -7.03
CA LYS A 283 31.02 1.17 -6.33
C LYS A 283 32.43 1.69 -6.04
N MET A 284 33.10 2.31 -7.01
CA MET A 284 34.43 2.91 -6.82
C MET A 284 34.45 4.01 -5.76
N THR A 285 33.35 4.78 -5.65
CA THR A 285 33.22 5.87 -4.69
C THR A 285 32.57 5.47 -3.36
N SER A 286 32.28 4.17 -3.19
CA SER A 286 31.59 3.60 -2.03
C SER A 286 30.31 4.38 -1.69
N ASP A 287 29.49 4.66 -2.70
CA ASP A 287 28.19 5.31 -2.56
C ASP A 287 27.07 4.27 -2.57
N TYR A 288 26.92 3.54 -1.45
CA TYR A 288 26.09 2.34 -1.39
C TYR A 288 24.60 2.61 -1.64
N LEU A 289 24.09 3.79 -1.27
CA LEU A 289 22.69 4.16 -1.49
C LEU A 289 22.37 4.26 -2.98
N TRP A 290 23.20 4.99 -3.72
CA TRP A 290 23.05 5.19 -5.16
C TRP A 290 23.42 3.95 -5.96
N LEU A 291 24.40 3.16 -5.50
CA LEU A 291 24.73 1.85 -6.07
C LEU A 291 23.53 0.91 -6.01
N ALA A 292 22.92 0.75 -4.83
CA ALA A 292 21.76 -0.11 -4.64
C ALA A 292 20.56 0.34 -5.48
N SER A 293 20.31 1.65 -5.59
CA SER A 293 19.24 2.16 -6.46
C SER A 293 19.53 2.00 -7.96
N ALA A 294 20.79 2.13 -8.39
CA ALA A 294 21.19 1.84 -9.77
C ALA A 294 20.98 0.36 -10.12
N MET A 295 21.33 -0.55 -9.20
CA MET A 295 21.07 -1.98 -9.35
C MET A 295 19.57 -2.27 -9.50
N GLU A 296 18.71 -1.63 -8.70
CA GLU A 296 17.27 -1.82 -8.80
C GLU A 296 16.72 -1.41 -10.18
N GLY A 297 17.17 -0.27 -10.71
CA GLY A 297 16.80 0.21 -12.04
C GLY A 297 17.29 -0.72 -13.15
N TRP A 298 18.53 -1.21 -13.05
CA TRP A 298 19.12 -2.18 -13.98
C TRP A 298 18.32 -3.50 -14.02
N LEU A 299 17.94 -4.03 -12.85
CA LEU A 299 17.11 -5.25 -12.76
C LEU A 299 15.74 -5.03 -13.43
N CYS A 300 15.11 -3.88 -13.19
CA CYS A 300 13.84 -3.52 -13.82
C CYS A 300 13.96 -3.45 -15.35
N ALA A 301 14.97 -2.76 -15.87
CA ALA A 301 15.23 -2.68 -17.31
C ALA A 301 15.50 -4.06 -17.93
N THR A 302 16.23 -4.93 -17.22
CA THR A 302 16.54 -6.30 -17.68
C THR A 302 15.30 -7.16 -17.79
N VAL A 303 14.41 -7.13 -16.79
CA VAL A 303 13.14 -7.88 -16.82
C VAL A 303 12.23 -7.38 -17.95
N LEU A 304 12.18 -6.07 -18.19
CA LEU A 304 11.41 -5.50 -19.29
C LEU A 304 11.98 -5.87 -20.67
N LEU A 305 13.31 -5.92 -20.82
CA LEU A 305 13.96 -6.38 -22.06
C LEU A 305 13.67 -7.85 -22.34
N GLU A 306 13.73 -8.70 -21.30
CA GLU A 306 13.38 -10.12 -21.42
C GLU A 306 11.91 -10.27 -21.85
N TYR A 307 11.00 -9.49 -21.27
CA TYR A 307 9.60 -9.47 -21.65
C TYR A 307 9.40 -9.12 -23.14
N LEU A 308 10.03 -8.04 -23.63
CA LEU A 308 9.92 -7.63 -25.04
C LEU A 308 10.47 -8.72 -25.98
N GLN A 309 11.63 -9.31 -25.67
CA GLN A 309 12.23 -10.36 -26.48
C GLN A 309 11.32 -11.59 -26.63
N MET A 310 10.58 -11.94 -25.58
CA MET A 310 9.64 -13.07 -25.64
C MET A 310 8.40 -12.78 -26.51
N ASP A 311 7.85 -11.56 -26.45
CA ASP A 311 6.73 -11.14 -27.32
C ASP A 311 7.11 -11.19 -28.82
N HIS A 312 8.37 -10.86 -29.14
CA HIS A 312 8.90 -10.93 -30.51
C HIS A 312 9.10 -12.37 -31.02
N ILE A 313 9.43 -13.32 -30.14
CA ILE A 313 9.56 -14.74 -30.50
C ILE A 313 8.19 -15.34 -30.86
N VAL A 314 7.14 -15.00 -30.12
CA VAL A 314 5.77 -15.47 -30.42
C VAL A 314 5.24 -14.86 -31.73
N SER A 315 5.60 -13.61 -32.02
CA SER A 315 5.24 -12.93 -33.28
C SER A 315 5.98 -13.45 -34.51
N ARG A 316 7.05 -14.26 -34.34
CA ARG A 316 7.80 -14.94 -35.41
C ARG A 316 7.55 -16.45 -35.37
N THR A 317 6.30 -16.88 -35.47
CA THR A 317 6.04 -18.28 -35.87
C THR A 317 6.26 -18.38 -37.39
N PRO A 318 7.21 -19.18 -37.90
CA PRO A 318 7.48 -19.24 -39.33
C PRO A 318 6.37 -20.00 -40.05
N MET A 319 5.57 -19.28 -40.85
CA MET A 319 4.89 -19.87 -42.00
C MET A 319 5.96 -20.36 -42.98
N GLY A 320 6.01 -21.66 -43.23
CA GLY A 320 6.85 -22.24 -44.27
C GLY A 320 7.50 -23.55 -43.85
N SER A 321 6.73 -24.63 -43.97
CA SER A 321 7.24 -25.98 -44.17
C SER A 321 8.29 -26.00 -45.28
N TYR A 322 9.52 -26.37 -44.96
CA TYR A 322 10.41 -27.02 -45.93
C TYR A 322 10.97 -28.29 -45.31
N GLN A 323 10.49 -29.40 -45.85
CA GLN A 323 11.15 -30.69 -45.77
C GLN A 323 12.51 -30.59 -46.46
N SER A 324 13.53 -31.13 -45.81
CA SER A 324 14.69 -31.67 -46.52
C SER A 324 15.29 -32.78 -45.67
N ASP A 325 14.97 -34.02 -46.07
CA ASP A 325 15.73 -35.22 -45.74
C ASP A 325 17.17 -35.10 -46.28
N SER A 326 18.17 -35.49 -45.49
CA SER A 326 19.15 -36.53 -45.88
C SER A 326 20.28 -36.72 -44.85
N VAL A 327 20.31 -37.96 -44.36
CA VAL A 327 21.35 -38.85 -43.80
C VAL A 327 22.86 -38.50 -43.98
N VAL A 328 23.65 -38.76 -42.94
CA VAL A 328 24.86 -39.65 -42.80
C VAL A 328 26.00 -39.00 -41.98
N ASP A 329 26.28 -39.66 -40.83
CA ASP A 329 27.55 -39.97 -40.15
C ASP A 329 28.86 -39.23 -40.53
N ASP A 330 29.55 -38.66 -39.53
CA ASP A 330 30.98 -38.96 -39.29
C ASP A 330 31.43 -38.42 -37.91
N THR A 331 31.88 -39.36 -37.08
CA THR A 331 32.51 -39.18 -35.78
C THR A 331 33.94 -38.66 -35.91
N ILE A 332 34.25 -37.54 -35.23
CA ILE A 332 35.64 -37.19 -34.87
C ILE A 332 35.66 -36.76 -33.40
N GLU A 333 36.20 -37.64 -32.55
CA GLU A 333 36.50 -37.38 -31.13
C GLU A 333 37.75 -36.50 -30.97
N PHE A 334 37.65 -35.45 -30.14
CA PHE A 334 38.80 -34.75 -29.55
C PHE A 334 38.71 -34.85 -28.01
N PRO A 335 39.85 -34.88 -27.29
CA PRO A 335 39.91 -35.29 -25.89
C PRO A 335 39.33 -34.22 -24.93
N PRO A 336 38.81 -34.61 -23.74
CA PRO A 336 38.11 -33.69 -22.85
C PRO A 336 39.08 -32.88 -21.99
N THR A 337 39.03 -31.56 -22.12
CA THR A 337 39.54 -30.61 -21.10
C THR A 337 38.44 -30.36 -20.05
N PRO A 338 38.78 -30.32 -18.74
CA PRO A 338 37.78 -30.18 -17.69
C PRO A 338 37.44 -28.69 -17.50
N THR A 339 36.41 -28.22 -18.21
CA THR A 339 35.74 -26.97 -17.87
C THR A 339 34.29 -27.29 -17.54
N THR A 340 34.01 -27.25 -16.25
CA THR A 340 32.66 -27.28 -15.66
C THR A 340 31.72 -26.34 -16.42
N ALA A 341 30.92 -26.92 -17.31
CA ALA A 341 29.78 -26.25 -17.93
C ALA A 341 28.72 -26.04 -16.83
N LYS A 342 28.77 -24.89 -16.14
CA LYS A 342 27.57 -24.38 -15.47
C LYS A 342 26.60 -24.02 -16.59
N GLY A 343 25.49 -24.75 -16.69
CA GLY A 343 24.40 -24.41 -17.59
C GLY A 343 23.93 -22.96 -17.39
N PRO A 344 23.16 -22.39 -18.34
CA PRO A 344 22.68 -21.02 -18.23
C PRO A 344 21.94 -20.84 -16.91
N ARG A 345 22.43 -19.91 -16.07
CA ARG A 345 21.81 -19.60 -14.77
C ARG A 345 20.42 -19.00 -15.03
N SER A 346 19.40 -19.48 -14.32
CA SER A 346 18.05 -18.91 -14.41
C SER A 346 18.05 -17.42 -14.04
N THR A 347 17.41 -16.57 -14.85
CA THR A 347 17.27 -15.13 -14.59
C THR A 347 16.71 -14.85 -13.19
N LEU A 348 15.76 -15.67 -12.73
CA LEU A 348 15.18 -15.58 -11.39
C LEU A 348 16.23 -15.70 -10.27
N HIS A 349 17.23 -16.56 -10.44
CA HIS A 349 18.33 -16.71 -9.49
C HIS A 349 19.23 -15.46 -9.48
N VAL A 350 19.51 -14.91 -10.67
CA VAL A 350 20.26 -13.66 -10.82
C VAL A 350 19.52 -12.51 -10.13
N LEU A 351 18.20 -12.39 -10.32
CA LEU A 351 17.38 -11.39 -9.63
C LEU A 351 17.49 -11.52 -8.11
N ALA A 352 17.29 -12.73 -7.57
CA ALA A 352 17.36 -12.98 -6.14
C ALA A 352 18.74 -12.66 -5.54
N GLU A 353 19.81 -13.04 -6.23
CA GLU A 353 21.19 -12.73 -5.84
C GLU A 353 21.41 -11.21 -5.80
N HIS A 354 21.04 -10.48 -6.86
CA HIS A 354 21.25 -9.04 -6.94
C HIS A 354 20.42 -8.26 -5.91
N TYR A 355 19.19 -8.70 -5.62
CA TYR A 355 18.41 -8.13 -4.50
C TYR A 355 19.05 -8.43 -3.14
N GLY A 356 19.70 -9.59 -2.98
CA GLY A 356 20.55 -9.91 -1.84
C GLY A 356 21.68 -8.89 -1.65
N LEU A 357 22.44 -8.62 -2.70
CA LEU A 357 23.50 -7.61 -2.68
C LEU A 357 22.96 -6.19 -2.46
N LEU A 358 21.80 -5.86 -3.04
CA LEU A 358 21.16 -4.56 -2.91
C LEU A 358 20.79 -4.26 -1.46
N ILE A 359 20.12 -5.19 -0.77
CA ILE A 359 19.75 -5.03 0.64
C ILE A 359 21.01 -4.98 1.53
N HIS A 360 22.03 -5.77 1.21
CA HIS A 360 23.32 -5.69 1.90
C HIS A 360 24.02 -4.32 1.70
N ASN A 361 23.88 -3.71 0.53
CA ASN A 361 24.39 -2.35 0.31
C ASN A 361 23.59 -1.31 1.11
N TYR A 362 22.27 -1.45 1.23
CA TYR A 362 21.46 -0.56 2.07
C TYR A 362 21.86 -0.62 3.55
N SER A 363 22.14 -1.82 4.10
CA SER A 363 22.63 -1.93 5.48
C SER A 363 24.00 -1.28 5.70
N ARG A 364 24.78 -1.09 4.63
CA ARG A 364 26.10 -0.45 4.65
C ARG A 364 26.09 1.05 4.43
N VAL A 365 24.94 1.67 4.12
CA VAL A 365 24.84 3.11 3.86
C VAL A 365 25.43 3.93 5.02
N MET A 366 25.15 3.53 6.27
CA MET A 366 25.67 4.16 7.49
C MET A 366 27.20 4.18 7.60
N LEU A 367 27.91 3.31 6.88
CA LEU A 367 29.38 3.32 6.87
C LEU A 367 29.94 4.47 6.01
N THR A 368 29.12 5.04 5.13
CA THR A 368 29.56 5.93 4.05
C THR A 368 28.80 7.26 3.98
N ALA A 369 27.72 7.36 4.74
CA ALA A 369 26.84 8.51 4.86
C ALA A 369 26.46 8.67 6.34
N SER A 370 26.23 9.91 6.76
CA SER A 370 25.82 10.28 8.12
C SER A 370 24.33 10.03 8.41
N PHE A 371 23.59 9.47 7.46
CA PHE A 371 22.14 9.27 7.52
C PHE A 371 21.73 7.84 7.11
N PRO A 372 20.61 7.31 7.65
CA PRO A 372 20.07 6.00 7.27
C PRO A 372 19.56 5.99 5.83
N VAL A 373 19.45 4.78 5.26
CA VAL A 373 18.60 4.56 4.07
C VAL A 373 17.16 5.01 4.39
N PRO A 374 16.46 5.69 3.46
CA PRO A 374 15.04 5.96 3.64
C PRO A 374 14.25 4.65 3.78
N ASP A 375 13.53 4.51 4.89
CA ASP A 375 12.80 3.30 5.27
C ASP A 375 11.86 2.78 4.16
N VAL A 376 11.11 3.67 3.51
CA VAL A 376 10.20 3.31 2.40
C VAL A 376 10.94 2.66 1.24
N VAL A 377 12.13 3.14 0.89
CA VAL A 377 12.93 2.59 -0.22
C VAL A 377 13.37 1.16 0.08
N PHE A 378 13.84 0.90 1.31
CA PHE A 378 14.22 -0.44 1.73
C PHE A 378 13.01 -1.39 1.78
N ALA A 379 11.89 -0.95 2.34
CA ALA A 379 10.69 -1.76 2.44
C ALA A 379 10.12 -2.13 1.05
N GLU A 380 10.08 -1.18 0.12
CA GLU A 380 9.66 -1.43 -1.26
C GLU A 380 10.58 -2.40 -1.97
N ALA A 381 11.90 -2.30 -1.80
CA ALA A 381 12.87 -3.23 -2.41
C ALA A 381 12.64 -4.67 -1.94
N CYS A 382 12.48 -4.89 -0.62
CA CYS A 382 12.14 -6.18 -0.04
C CYS A 382 10.80 -6.73 -0.58
N MET A 383 9.79 -5.86 -0.72
CA MET A 383 8.50 -6.24 -1.27
C MET A 383 8.57 -6.61 -2.76
N LYS A 384 9.35 -5.88 -3.58
CA LYS A 384 9.51 -6.16 -5.02
C LYS A 384 10.07 -7.56 -5.25
N ILE A 385 11.14 -7.94 -4.55
CA ILE A 385 11.71 -9.30 -4.69
C ILE A 385 10.77 -10.37 -4.13
N ALA A 386 10.15 -10.13 -2.96
CA ALA A 386 9.19 -11.07 -2.39
C ALA A 386 8.04 -11.35 -3.37
N ARG A 387 7.58 -10.31 -4.07
CA ARG A 387 6.55 -10.39 -5.08
C ARG A 387 6.99 -11.17 -6.32
N ILE A 388 8.16 -10.88 -6.89
CA ILE A 388 8.72 -11.62 -8.04
C ILE A 388 8.81 -13.12 -7.72
N LEU A 389 9.37 -13.45 -6.55
CA LEU A 389 9.48 -14.83 -6.10
C LEU A 389 8.11 -15.48 -5.86
N THR A 390 7.13 -14.72 -5.38
CA THR A 390 5.74 -15.20 -5.22
C THR A 390 5.09 -15.49 -6.57
N THR A 391 5.22 -14.60 -7.55
CA THR A 391 4.67 -14.83 -8.90
C THR A 391 5.33 -16.06 -9.52
N ALA A 392 6.66 -16.19 -9.45
CA ALA A 392 7.35 -17.38 -9.92
C ALA A 392 6.94 -18.66 -9.17
N TYR A 393 6.71 -18.57 -7.87
CA TYR A 393 6.26 -19.70 -7.05
C TYR A 393 4.87 -20.21 -7.44
N LEU A 394 3.94 -19.30 -7.77
CA LEU A 394 2.56 -19.65 -8.15
C LEU A 394 2.42 -20.22 -9.57
N ASN A 395 3.32 -19.82 -10.48
CA ASN A 395 3.23 -20.13 -11.91
C ASN A 395 4.32 -21.13 -12.37
N ASP A 396 4.77 -22.02 -11.48
CA ASP A 396 5.72 -23.12 -11.79
C ASP A 396 7.11 -22.69 -12.28
N GLY A 397 7.61 -21.53 -11.81
CA GLY A 397 8.97 -21.07 -12.06
C GLY A 397 9.04 -19.85 -12.98
N TRP A 398 10.19 -19.67 -13.64
CA TRP A 398 10.45 -18.56 -14.55
C TRP A 398 10.06 -18.93 -15.98
N ASN A 399 8.88 -18.51 -16.42
CA ASN A 399 8.33 -18.75 -17.75
C ASN A 399 7.69 -17.46 -18.31
N HIS A 400 7.25 -17.50 -19.56
CA HIS A 400 6.63 -16.36 -20.23
C HIS A 400 5.41 -15.80 -19.47
N GLU A 401 4.58 -16.68 -18.90
CA GLU A 401 3.40 -16.30 -18.12
C GLU A 401 3.80 -15.55 -16.84
N THR A 402 4.78 -16.05 -16.09
CA THR A 402 5.35 -15.40 -14.90
C THR A 402 5.85 -13.99 -15.23
N ILE A 403 6.62 -13.83 -16.31
CA ILE A 403 7.18 -12.52 -16.71
C ILE A 403 6.04 -11.57 -17.11
N THR A 404 5.08 -12.06 -17.90
CA THR A 404 3.89 -11.30 -18.31
C THR A 404 3.10 -10.82 -17.09
N LEU A 405 2.85 -11.70 -16.12
CA LEU A 405 2.18 -11.37 -14.86
C LEU A 405 2.98 -10.35 -14.02
N ILE A 406 4.31 -10.48 -13.97
CA ILE A 406 5.18 -9.51 -13.29
C ILE A 406 5.01 -8.13 -13.94
N VAL A 407 5.08 -8.02 -15.27
CA VAL A 407 4.95 -6.74 -15.98
C VAL A 407 3.55 -6.15 -15.82
N GLN A 408 2.50 -6.97 -15.93
CA GLN A 408 1.11 -6.56 -15.70
C GLN A 408 0.82 -6.16 -14.26
N GLY A 409 1.69 -6.51 -13.31
CA GLY A 409 1.43 -6.25 -11.91
C GLY A 409 0.33 -7.16 -11.34
N GLN A 410 0.30 -8.42 -11.77
CA GLN A 410 -0.56 -9.48 -11.23
C GLN A 410 0.28 -10.62 -10.63
N LEU A 411 -0.34 -11.47 -9.81
CA LEU A 411 0.34 -12.63 -9.18
C LEU A 411 0.01 -13.95 -9.89
N HIS A 412 -1.20 -14.09 -10.41
CA HIS A 412 -1.72 -15.27 -11.11
C HIS A 412 -2.99 -14.86 -11.85
N HIS A 413 -3.38 -15.64 -12.87
CA HIS A 413 -4.70 -15.55 -13.47
C HIS A 413 -5.71 -16.37 -12.63
N GLY A 414 -6.91 -15.84 -12.35
CA GLY A 414 -7.99 -16.56 -11.63
C GLY A 414 -8.02 -16.39 -10.10
N ILE A 415 -8.69 -17.30 -9.38
CA ILE A 415 -8.78 -17.32 -7.91
C ILE A 415 -7.83 -18.41 -7.39
N LEU A 416 -6.93 -18.08 -6.45
CA LEU A 416 -6.10 -19.09 -5.77
C LEU A 416 -7.00 -20.07 -5.02
N THR A 417 -7.14 -21.27 -5.56
CA THR A 417 -7.85 -22.34 -4.87
C THR A 417 -6.90 -22.92 -3.83
N GLN A 418 -7.32 -22.91 -2.55
CA GLN A 418 -6.52 -23.41 -1.44
C GLN A 418 -6.06 -24.86 -1.72
N GLY A 419 -4.75 -25.11 -1.63
CA GLY A 419 -4.19 -26.47 -1.62
C GLY A 419 -3.36 -26.87 -2.84
N GLN A 420 -3.33 -26.09 -3.93
CA GLN A 420 -2.42 -26.36 -5.07
C GLN A 420 -1.05 -25.71 -4.83
N PHE A 421 -0.31 -26.21 -3.84
CA PHE A 421 1.09 -25.83 -3.66
C PHE A 421 1.94 -26.63 -4.64
N LYS A 422 2.34 -26.00 -5.75
CA LYS A 422 3.15 -26.67 -6.77
C LYS A 422 4.61 -26.65 -6.34
N GLN A 423 5.23 -27.83 -6.23
CA GLN A 423 6.60 -27.99 -5.73
C GLN A 423 7.68 -27.82 -6.83
N GLY A 424 7.29 -27.57 -8.08
CA GLY A 424 8.18 -27.58 -9.25
C GLY A 424 8.91 -26.28 -9.57
N SER A 425 8.63 -25.16 -8.88
CA SER A 425 9.11 -23.82 -9.27
C SER A 425 10.56 -23.52 -8.91
N GLY A 426 11.21 -24.33 -8.06
CA GLY A 426 12.56 -24.07 -7.56
C GLY A 426 12.68 -22.94 -6.53
N VAL A 427 11.56 -22.29 -6.14
CA VAL A 427 11.50 -21.24 -5.12
C VAL A 427 10.85 -21.79 -3.86
N SER A 428 11.47 -21.60 -2.69
CA SER A 428 10.90 -22.05 -1.43
C SER A 428 9.98 -21.00 -0.79
N ARG A 429 8.91 -21.46 -0.12
CA ARG A 429 8.00 -20.60 0.66
C ARG A 429 8.70 -19.92 1.83
N SER A 430 9.74 -20.55 2.39
CA SER A 430 10.57 -19.97 3.45
C SER A 430 11.32 -18.74 2.94
N ASP A 431 11.94 -18.82 1.76
CA ASP A 431 12.74 -17.72 1.22
C ASP A 431 11.85 -16.49 0.93
N ILE A 432 10.67 -16.71 0.35
CA ILE A 432 9.69 -15.64 0.14
C ILE A 432 9.29 -15.01 1.48
N GLY A 433 8.96 -15.85 2.47
CA GLY A 433 8.58 -15.39 3.79
C GLY A 433 9.69 -14.63 4.51
N GLU A 434 10.96 -14.99 4.28
CA GLU A 434 12.13 -14.29 4.83
C GLU A 434 12.23 -12.87 4.27
N TRP A 435 12.07 -12.69 2.95
CA TRP A 435 12.07 -11.37 2.33
C TRP A 435 11.00 -10.44 2.90
N VAL A 436 9.78 -10.95 3.11
CA VAL A 436 8.71 -10.17 3.75
C VAL A 436 9.02 -9.93 5.23
N THR A 437 9.75 -10.82 5.89
CA THR A 437 10.12 -10.66 7.31
C THR A 437 11.17 -9.56 7.51
N LYS A 438 12.09 -9.36 6.56
CA LYS A 438 13.09 -8.27 6.60
C LYS A 438 12.48 -6.87 6.70
N ILE A 439 11.25 -6.68 6.22
CA ILE A 439 10.55 -5.38 6.32
C ILE A 439 10.33 -4.96 7.77
N TRP A 440 10.22 -5.91 8.71
CA TRP A 440 10.10 -5.63 10.14
C TRP A 440 11.39 -5.10 10.79
N GLU A 441 12.52 -5.06 10.06
CA GLU A 441 13.73 -4.36 10.52
C GLU A 441 13.50 -2.83 10.61
N ILE A 442 12.51 -2.32 9.89
CA ILE A 442 12.09 -0.92 9.91
C ILE A 442 11.03 -0.69 10.99
N GLN A 443 11.05 0.52 11.57
CA GLN A 443 9.99 1.02 12.42
C GLN A 443 8.80 1.51 11.59
N LEU A 444 7.88 0.59 11.23
CA LEU A 444 6.70 0.89 10.41
C LEU A 444 5.85 2.06 10.93
N GLU A 445 5.81 2.27 12.25
CA GLU A 445 5.08 3.36 12.90
C GLU A 445 5.54 4.76 12.47
N HIS A 446 6.75 4.87 11.92
CA HIS A 446 7.34 6.13 11.47
C HIS A 446 7.05 6.46 10.01
N LEU A 447 6.47 5.53 9.25
CA LEU A 447 6.08 5.77 7.87
C LEU A 447 4.79 6.58 7.80
N ALA A 448 4.52 7.24 6.66
CA ALA A 448 3.24 7.90 6.45
C ALA A 448 2.10 6.86 6.51
N LEU A 449 0.93 7.28 6.96
CA LEU A 449 -0.17 6.35 7.23
C LEU A 449 -0.60 5.57 5.99
N LEU A 450 -0.56 6.22 4.81
CA LEU A 450 -0.87 5.59 3.54
C LEU A 450 0.16 4.51 3.17
N ASP A 451 1.45 4.76 3.43
CA ASP A 451 2.51 3.78 3.22
C ASP A 451 2.37 2.58 4.15
N GLN A 452 2.04 2.83 5.43
CA GLN A 452 1.78 1.76 6.40
C GLN A 452 0.68 0.82 5.90
N ILE A 453 -0.44 1.38 5.44
CA ILE A 453 -1.58 0.62 4.93
C ILE A 453 -1.20 -0.12 3.64
N SER A 454 -0.55 0.56 2.69
CA SER A 454 -0.12 -0.02 1.41
C SER A 454 0.84 -1.20 1.63
N LEU A 455 1.86 -1.01 2.47
CA LEU A 455 2.89 -1.99 2.76
C LEU A 455 2.32 -3.20 3.53
N THR A 456 1.56 -2.97 4.60
CA THR A 456 0.95 -4.07 5.39
C THR A 456 -0.04 -4.89 4.57
N ASN A 457 -0.81 -4.25 3.68
CA ASN A 457 -1.67 -4.96 2.72
C ASN A 457 -0.87 -5.80 1.73
N ALA A 458 0.23 -5.27 1.21
CA ALA A 458 1.09 -6.00 0.28
C ALA A 458 1.77 -7.21 0.96
N MET A 459 2.27 -7.03 2.18
CA MET A 459 2.82 -8.12 3.00
C MET A 459 1.77 -9.21 3.25
N SER A 460 0.55 -8.81 3.59
CA SER A 460 -0.54 -9.77 3.84
C SER A 460 -0.92 -10.54 2.58
N CYS A 461 -0.97 -9.87 1.42
CA CYS A 461 -1.25 -10.51 0.14
C CYS A 461 -0.20 -11.58 -0.19
N VAL A 462 1.09 -11.26 -0.05
CA VAL A 462 2.18 -12.22 -0.26
C VAL A 462 2.09 -13.40 0.72
N TYR A 463 1.94 -13.14 2.02
CA TYR A 463 1.82 -14.20 3.02
C TYR A 463 0.61 -15.11 2.78
N SER A 464 -0.53 -14.53 2.38
CA SER A 464 -1.73 -15.30 2.05
C SER A 464 -1.51 -16.19 0.82
N SER A 465 -0.83 -15.66 -0.20
CA SER A 465 -0.54 -16.35 -1.46
C SER A 465 0.39 -17.56 -1.29
N ILE A 466 1.38 -17.48 -0.38
CA ILE A 466 2.27 -18.61 -0.07
C ILE A 466 1.69 -19.60 0.96
N GLY A 467 0.52 -19.31 1.53
CA GLY A 467 -0.15 -20.16 2.53
C GLY A 467 0.20 -19.87 3.99
N TYR A 468 0.91 -18.78 4.30
CA TYR A 468 1.22 -18.36 5.68
C TYR A 468 0.07 -17.55 6.29
N HIS A 469 -1.09 -18.18 6.43
CA HIS A 469 -2.35 -17.53 6.82
C HIS A 469 -2.29 -16.79 8.16
N ARG A 470 -1.57 -17.32 9.16
CA ARG A 470 -1.41 -16.64 10.46
C ARG A 470 -0.61 -15.33 10.34
N LYS A 471 0.47 -15.31 9.55
CA LYS A 471 1.26 -14.09 9.29
C LYS A 471 0.46 -13.10 8.45
N ALA A 472 -0.33 -13.59 7.48
CA ALA A 472 -1.24 -12.77 6.69
C ALA A 472 -2.32 -12.09 7.56
N ALA A 473 -2.91 -12.83 8.51
CA ALA A 473 -3.91 -12.29 9.41
C ALA A 473 -3.32 -11.27 10.39
N TYR A 474 -2.10 -11.49 10.89
CA TYR A 474 -1.38 -10.52 11.72
C TYR A 474 -1.06 -9.21 10.98
N THR A 475 -0.64 -9.30 9.71
CA THR A 475 -0.38 -8.11 8.88
C THR A 475 -1.67 -7.36 8.54
N MET A 476 -2.77 -8.06 8.25
CA MET A 476 -4.12 -7.46 8.13
C MET A 476 -4.55 -6.76 9.42
N HIS A 477 -4.31 -7.36 10.58
CA HIS A 477 -4.59 -6.76 11.88
C HIS A 477 -3.89 -5.40 12.03
N LYS A 478 -2.62 -5.31 11.65
CA LYS A 478 -1.85 -4.05 11.65
C LYS A 478 -2.39 -3.03 10.66
N SER A 479 -2.75 -3.45 9.44
CA SER A 479 -3.39 -2.57 8.44
C SER A 479 -4.67 -1.94 8.98
N ILE A 480 -5.56 -2.75 9.58
CA ILE A 480 -6.81 -2.27 10.18
C ILE A 480 -6.54 -1.32 11.35
N GLN A 481 -5.51 -1.59 12.15
CA GLN A 481 -5.10 -0.69 13.25
C GLN A 481 -4.72 0.70 12.72
N SER A 482 -3.96 0.77 11.63
CA SER A 482 -3.60 2.02 10.96
C SER A 482 -4.80 2.70 10.28
N MET A 483 -5.77 1.93 9.77
CA MET A 483 -6.98 2.48 9.14
C MET A 483 -8.01 3.04 10.15
N LEU A 484 -8.06 2.52 11.38
CA LEU A 484 -9.04 2.89 12.39
C LEU A 484 -9.18 4.41 12.63
N PRO A 485 -8.11 5.20 12.83
CA PRO A 485 -8.24 6.64 13.00
C PRO A 485 -8.84 7.35 11.77
N LEU A 486 -8.53 6.88 10.55
CA LEU A 486 -9.10 7.43 9.31
C LEU A 486 -10.59 7.13 9.20
N LEU A 487 -11.02 5.92 9.57
CA LEU A 487 -12.42 5.54 9.60
C LEU A 487 -13.20 6.43 10.57
N ILE A 488 -12.68 6.66 11.77
CA ILE A 488 -13.29 7.54 12.77
C ILE A 488 -13.39 8.98 12.24
N GLN A 489 -12.31 9.48 11.62
CA GLN A 489 -12.29 10.83 11.05
C GLN A 489 -13.31 10.99 9.91
N TYR A 490 -13.34 10.04 8.98
CA TYR A 490 -14.29 10.02 7.87
C TYR A 490 -15.73 10.05 8.37
N ARG A 491 -16.04 9.27 9.41
CA ARG A 491 -17.39 9.23 10.01
C ARG A 491 -17.76 10.52 10.71
N ARG A 492 -16.83 11.16 11.42
CA ARG A 492 -17.07 12.49 12.02
C ARG A 492 -17.41 13.55 10.97
N ALA A 493 -16.77 13.49 9.80
CA ALA A 493 -17.06 14.39 8.69
C ALA A 493 -18.39 14.07 7.98
N ASN A 494 -18.72 12.78 7.82
CA ASN A 494 -19.84 12.32 6.97
C ASN A 494 -21.02 11.74 7.76
N LEU A 495 -21.37 12.34 8.91
CA LEU A 495 -22.49 11.93 9.76
C LEU A 495 -23.87 11.85 9.04
N LYS A 496 -24.00 12.34 7.80
CA LYS A 496 -25.26 12.40 7.04
C LYS A 496 -25.37 11.42 5.86
N GLU A 497 -24.28 10.80 5.41
CA GLU A 497 -24.31 9.87 4.26
C GLU A 497 -24.05 8.41 4.71
N ASN A 498 -25.08 7.57 4.56
CA ASN A 498 -24.98 6.12 4.78
C ASN A 498 -24.35 5.42 3.57
N ASN A 499 -23.05 5.61 3.32
CA ASN A 499 -22.34 4.82 2.31
C ASN A 499 -22.01 3.43 2.87
N THR A 500 -22.88 2.45 2.59
CA THR A 500 -22.79 1.06 3.09
C THR A 500 -21.76 0.19 2.35
N VAL A 501 -21.37 0.58 1.12
CA VAL A 501 -20.52 -0.27 0.25
C VAL A 501 -19.07 -0.33 0.75
N SER A 502 -18.54 0.77 1.31
CA SER A 502 -17.14 0.83 1.78
C SER A 502 -16.91 0.01 3.05
N ASP A 503 -17.93 -0.19 3.88
CA ASP A 503 -17.79 -0.85 5.19
C ASP A 503 -17.72 -2.37 5.06
N GLN A 504 -18.39 -2.91 4.03
CA GLN A 504 -18.52 -4.34 3.84
C GLN A 504 -17.15 -5.02 3.65
N GLY A 505 -16.21 -4.37 2.96
CA GLY A 505 -14.85 -4.87 2.79
C GLY A 505 -14.07 -4.97 4.11
N VAL A 506 -14.19 -3.96 4.99
CA VAL A 506 -13.54 -3.98 6.31
C VAL A 506 -14.14 -5.08 7.19
N LEU A 507 -15.47 -5.22 7.20
CA LEU A 507 -16.17 -6.27 7.95
C LEU A 507 -15.80 -7.68 7.48
N GLU A 508 -15.61 -7.89 6.17
CA GLU A 508 -15.17 -9.17 5.61
C GLU A 508 -13.73 -9.52 6.06
N ILE A 509 -12.83 -8.54 6.09
CA ILE A 509 -11.46 -8.74 6.60
C ILE A 509 -11.49 -9.15 8.08
N LEU A 510 -12.31 -8.48 8.90
CA LEU A 510 -12.46 -8.85 10.32
C LEU A 510 -12.94 -10.29 10.47
N ARG A 511 -13.95 -10.70 9.69
CA ARG A 511 -14.47 -12.08 9.71
C ARG A 511 -13.38 -13.09 9.35
N ARG A 512 -12.66 -12.85 8.25
CA ARG A 512 -11.57 -13.72 7.79
C ARG A 512 -10.45 -13.84 8.82
N MET A 513 -10.10 -12.75 9.48
CA MET A 513 -9.13 -12.77 10.58
C MET A 513 -9.63 -13.64 11.74
N CYS A 514 -10.87 -13.46 12.19
CA CYS A 514 -11.44 -14.28 13.26
C CYS A 514 -11.45 -15.76 12.91
N ASP A 515 -11.78 -16.14 11.67
CA ASP A 515 -11.75 -17.53 11.21
C ASP A 515 -10.33 -18.12 11.25
N ILE A 516 -9.31 -17.38 10.81
CA ILE A 516 -7.90 -17.82 10.82
C ILE A 516 -7.37 -18.06 12.25
N TYR A 517 -7.77 -17.22 13.20
CA TYR A 517 -7.35 -17.34 14.60
C TYR A 517 -8.23 -18.30 15.44
N GLY A 518 -9.19 -18.99 14.82
CA GLY A 518 -10.03 -19.98 15.49
C GLY A 518 -11.13 -19.37 16.37
N VAL A 519 -11.46 -18.09 16.16
CA VAL A 519 -12.44 -17.32 16.94
C VAL A 519 -13.72 -17.02 16.14
N GLY A 520 -13.72 -17.32 14.85
CA GLY A 520 -14.83 -17.08 13.93
C GLY A 520 -15.98 -18.10 13.99
N GLN A 521 -17.00 -17.88 13.16
CA GLN A 521 -18.33 -18.51 13.26
C GLN A 521 -18.28 -20.05 13.24
N HIS A 522 -17.33 -20.62 12.51
CA HIS A 522 -17.19 -22.07 12.33
C HIS A 522 -16.61 -22.80 13.55
N HIS A 523 -16.01 -22.07 14.50
CA HIS A 523 -15.36 -22.62 15.69
C HIS A 523 -16.20 -22.41 16.97
N VAL A 524 -17.29 -21.66 16.88
CA VAL A 524 -18.24 -21.51 17.97
C VAL A 524 -19.06 -22.80 18.05
N ARG A 525 -18.86 -23.58 19.12
CA ARG A 525 -19.73 -24.71 19.45
C ARG A 525 -21.18 -24.18 19.57
N ASP A 526 -21.97 -24.48 18.56
CA ASP A 526 -23.43 -24.35 18.46
C ASP A 526 -24.05 -23.03 17.91
N ARG A 527 -24.65 -23.19 16.72
CA ARG A 527 -25.83 -22.51 16.10
C ARG A 527 -26.13 -21.05 16.44
N GLY A 528 -25.20 -20.12 16.20
CA GLY A 528 -25.50 -18.69 16.13
C GLY A 528 -25.04 -18.11 14.80
N THR A 529 -25.87 -18.21 13.75
CA THR A 529 -25.53 -17.67 12.41
C THR A 529 -26.06 -16.25 12.27
N LEU A 530 -25.16 -15.28 12.01
CA LEU A 530 -25.51 -13.90 11.65
C LEU A 530 -25.87 -13.73 10.17
N PHE A 531 -25.49 -14.70 9.32
CA PHE A 531 -25.65 -14.62 7.88
C PHE A 531 -26.43 -15.81 7.34
N ASP A 532 -27.32 -15.53 6.40
CA ASP A 532 -28.26 -16.47 5.78
C ASP A 532 -27.55 -17.67 5.13
N GLN A 533 -28.19 -18.85 5.20
CA GLN A 533 -27.62 -20.17 4.89
C GLN A 533 -27.42 -20.47 3.38
N THR A 534 -26.77 -19.59 2.62
CA THR A 534 -26.65 -19.77 1.15
C THR A 534 -25.33 -20.36 0.65
N GLN A 535 -24.40 -20.80 1.51
CA GLN A 535 -23.19 -21.50 1.07
C GLN A 535 -23.03 -22.90 1.65
N PRO A 536 -22.55 -23.89 0.86
CA PRO A 536 -22.52 -25.28 1.26
C PRO A 536 -21.53 -25.52 2.40
N THR A 537 -22.03 -26.17 3.44
CA THR A 537 -21.35 -26.49 4.69
C THR A 537 -20.26 -27.55 4.48
N LEU A 538 -18.99 -27.16 4.58
CA LEU A 538 -17.89 -28.08 4.89
C LEU A 538 -18.04 -28.55 6.34
N LYS A 539 -18.08 -29.88 6.54
CA LYS A 539 -18.28 -30.50 7.86
C LYS A 539 -17.19 -30.03 8.86
N PRO A 540 -17.56 -29.65 10.10
CA PRO A 540 -16.58 -29.29 11.11
C PRO A 540 -15.78 -30.53 11.52
N THR A 541 -14.49 -30.57 11.20
CA THR A 541 -13.56 -31.55 11.77
C THR A 541 -13.38 -31.25 13.26
N ASN A 542 -13.73 -32.21 14.10
CA ASN A 542 -13.82 -32.16 15.57
C ASN A 542 -12.50 -31.88 16.35
N THR A 543 -11.47 -31.31 15.72
CA THR A 543 -10.14 -31.09 16.31
C THR A 543 -9.78 -29.62 16.58
N ALA A 544 -10.66 -28.65 16.31
CA ALA A 544 -10.28 -27.23 16.28
C ALA A 544 -10.35 -26.46 17.62
N CYS A 545 -10.39 -27.12 18.79
CA CYS A 545 -10.58 -26.45 20.09
C CYS A 545 -9.28 -26.13 20.87
N GLN A 546 -8.09 -26.22 20.27
CA GLN A 546 -6.81 -26.00 20.98
C GLN A 546 -5.73 -25.26 20.17
N LEU A 547 -6.12 -24.42 19.20
CA LEU A 547 -5.15 -23.68 18.39
C LEU A 547 -5.32 -22.18 18.60
N GLY A 548 -4.56 -21.61 19.53
CA GLY A 548 -4.47 -20.16 19.69
C GLY A 548 -3.95 -19.73 21.06
N TRP A 549 -3.22 -18.61 21.10
CA TRP A 549 -2.82 -17.95 22.34
C TRP A 549 -4.03 -17.10 22.80
N PRO A 550 -4.62 -17.36 23.98
CA PRO A 550 -5.83 -16.66 24.44
C PRO A 550 -5.65 -15.13 24.46
N GLU A 551 -4.46 -14.66 24.83
CA GLU A 551 -4.09 -13.24 24.83
C GLU A 551 -4.24 -12.60 23.44
N LEU A 552 -3.73 -13.27 22.39
CA LEU A 552 -3.83 -12.80 21.01
C LEU A 552 -5.29 -12.82 20.51
N GLN A 553 -6.04 -13.87 20.87
CA GLN A 553 -7.46 -13.97 20.51
C GLN A 553 -8.29 -12.85 21.16
N ILE A 554 -7.98 -12.49 22.40
CA ILE A 554 -8.58 -11.35 23.10
C ILE A 554 -8.23 -10.04 22.39
N GLU A 555 -6.96 -9.81 22.04
CA GLU A 555 -6.52 -8.60 21.35
C GLU A 555 -7.25 -8.40 20.01
N ILE A 556 -7.33 -9.46 19.20
CA ILE A 556 -8.04 -9.44 17.91
C ILE A 556 -9.53 -9.14 18.10
N LEU A 557 -10.19 -9.81 19.06
CA LEU A 557 -11.60 -9.57 19.33
C LEU A 557 -11.87 -8.15 19.83
N LYS A 558 -11.03 -7.63 20.72
CA LYS A 558 -11.12 -6.24 21.19
C LYS A 558 -11.00 -5.26 20.02
N GLN A 559 -10.06 -5.50 19.10
CA GLN A 559 -9.94 -4.66 17.90
C GLN A 559 -11.17 -4.79 16.99
N CYS A 560 -11.71 -6.00 16.78
CA CYS A 560 -12.93 -6.20 16.01
C CYS A 560 -14.12 -5.43 16.62
N ILE A 561 -14.23 -5.39 17.95
CA ILE A 561 -15.22 -4.59 18.67
C ILE A 561 -15.01 -3.09 18.40
N SER A 562 -13.77 -2.59 18.53
CA SER A 562 -13.44 -1.18 18.28
C SER A 562 -13.69 -0.73 16.84
N VAL A 563 -13.36 -1.58 15.85
CA VAL A 563 -13.62 -1.29 14.44
C VAL A 563 -15.11 -1.35 14.14
N SER A 564 -15.83 -2.35 14.66
CA SER A 564 -17.29 -2.44 14.49
C SER A 564 -18.00 -1.24 15.14
N GLU A 565 -17.48 -0.74 16.26
CA GLU A 565 -17.95 0.51 16.87
C GLU A 565 -17.69 1.72 15.98
N ALA A 566 -16.51 1.85 15.38
CA ALA A 566 -16.19 2.92 14.45
C ALA A 566 -17.06 2.87 13.16
N LEU A 567 -17.47 1.67 12.74
CA LEU A 567 -18.37 1.46 11.60
C LEU A 567 -19.86 1.58 11.96
N ILE A 568 -20.20 1.77 13.25
CA ILE A 568 -21.59 1.80 13.74
C ILE A 568 -22.35 0.49 13.43
N ASP A 569 -21.62 -0.62 13.25
CA ASP A 569 -22.23 -1.94 13.05
C ASP A 569 -22.49 -2.59 14.41
N HIS A 570 -23.69 -2.32 14.94
CA HIS A 570 -24.15 -2.89 16.20
C HIS A 570 -24.24 -4.43 16.16
N GLY A 571 -24.47 -5.04 14.99
CA GLY A 571 -24.58 -6.50 14.84
C GLY A 571 -23.23 -7.19 15.05
N SER A 572 -22.20 -6.80 14.30
CA SER A 572 -20.84 -7.35 14.47
C SER A 572 -20.25 -7.01 15.84
N ARG A 573 -20.50 -5.81 16.37
CA ARG A 573 -20.04 -5.41 17.71
C ARG A 573 -20.61 -6.32 18.79
N LEU A 574 -21.92 -6.60 18.75
CA LEU A 574 -22.58 -7.49 19.70
C LEU A 574 -22.06 -8.93 19.60
N TYR A 575 -21.82 -9.40 18.38
CA TYR A 575 -21.27 -10.72 18.10
C TYR A 575 -19.88 -10.92 18.70
N TYR A 576 -18.93 -10.04 18.38
CA TYR A 576 -17.56 -10.17 18.87
C TYR A 576 -17.47 -10.02 20.39
N THR A 577 -18.29 -9.14 20.98
CA THR A 577 -18.37 -8.96 22.44
C THR A 577 -18.92 -10.23 23.12
N THR A 578 -19.91 -10.87 22.51
CA THR A 578 -20.50 -12.12 23.01
C THR A 578 -19.49 -13.27 22.95
N ILE A 579 -18.74 -13.41 21.86
CA ILE A 579 -17.71 -14.45 21.73
C ILE A 579 -16.58 -14.25 22.74
N LEU A 580 -16.15 -13.01 22.94
CA LEU A 580 -15.12 -12.65 23.90
C LEU A 580 -15.51 -13.10 25.33
N LEU A 581 -16.74 -12.81 25.74
CA LEU A 581 -17.25 -13.23 27.06
C LEU A 581 -17.57 -14.72 27.13
N ARG A 582 -18.04 -15.36 26.04
CA ARG A 582 -18.41 -16.77 26.07
C ARG A 582 -17.19 -17.69 26.14
N ASN A 583 -16.19 -17.44 25.30
CA ASN A 583 -15.08 -18.38 25.09
C ASN A 583 -13.84 -18.03 25.91
N LEU A 584 -13.64 -16.75 26.26
CA LEU A 584 -12.38 -16.25 26.82
C LEU A 584 -12.53 -15.56 28.19
N TYR A 585 -13.69 -15.66 28.86
CA TYR A 585 -13.90 -14.99 30.16
C TYR A 585 -12.87 -15.34 31.22
N GLN A 586 -12.32 -16.55 31.22
CA GLN A 586 -11.34 -17.00 32.22
C GLN A 586 -10.04 -16.19 32.18
N TYR A 587 -9.72 -15.60 31.02
CA TYR A 587 -8.50 -14.84 30.77
C TYR A 587 -8.73 -13.31 30.86
N ILE A 588 -9.95 -12.87 31.17
CA ILE A 588 -10.32 -11.45 31.24
C ILE A 588 -10.55 -11.04 32.70
N PRO A 589 -10.02 -9.90 33.17
CA PRO A 589 -10.27 -9.41 34.53
C PRO A 589 -11.76 -9.16 34.81
N LYS A 590 -12.23 -9.45 36.04
CA LYS A 590 -13.65 -9.28 36.44
C LYS A 590 -14.20 -7.88 36.14
N ALA A 591 -13.42 -6.83 36.38
CA ALA A 591 -13.84 -5.45 36.10
C ALA A 591 -14.11 -5.21 34.60
N GLU A 592 -13.32 -5.84 33.72
CA GLU A 592 -13.51 -5.75 32.27
C GLU A 592 -14.70 -6.60 31.81
N GLN A 593 -14.91 -7.78 32.40
CA GLN A 593 -16.10 -8.61 32.14
C GLN A 593 -17.39 -7.83 32.42
N ILE A 594 -17.46 -7.12 33.54
CA ILE A 594 -18.61 -6.28 33.92
C ILE A 594 -18.81 -5.17 32.88
N LYS A 595 -17.74 -4.46 32.47
CA LYS A 595 -17.82 -3.39 31.46
C LYS A 595 -18.37 -3.90 30.12
N LEU A 596 -17.85 -5.03 29.63
CA LEU A 596 -18.30 -5.66 28.39
C LEU A 596 -19.79 -6.08 28.48
N ALA A 597 -20.20 -6.65 29.61
CA ALA A 597 -21.60 -7.02 29.86
C ALA A 597 -22.54 -5.80 29.86
N THR A 598 -22.15 -4.70 30.50
CA THR A 598 -22.92 -3.44 30.46
C THR A 598 -22.97 -2.86 29.04
N THR A 599 -21.90 -3.01 28.27
CA THR A 599 -21.86 -2.54 26.87
C THR A 599 -22.83 -3.32 25.99
N ILE A 600 -22.98 -4.63 26.20
CA ILE A 600 -24.00 -5.44 25.50
C ILE A 600 -25.40 -4.87 25.71
N GLN A 601 -25.75 -4.52 26.96
CA GLN A 601 -27.07 -3.94 27.27
C GLN A 601 -27.28 -2.62 26.52
N ALA A 602 -26.28 -1.73 26.52
CA ALA A 602 -26.34 -0.46 25.80
C ALA A 602 -26.48 -0.65 24.27
N ILE A 603 -25.74 -1.60 23.68
CA ILE A 603 -25.84 -1.90 22.23
C ILE A 603 -27.25 -2.37 21.88
N VAL A 604 -27.83 -3.28 22.67
CA VAL A 604 -29.19 -3.79 22.42
C VAL A 604 -30.22 -2.66 22.52
N MET A 605 -30.14 -1.80 23.54
CA MET A 605 -31.03 -0.65 23.71
C MET A 605 -30.93 0.37 22.56
N ASN A 606 -29.74 0.55 21.98
CA ASN A 606 -29.56 1.43 20.82
C ASN A 606 -30.07 0.78 19.53
N SER A 607 -29.86 -0.52 19.35
CA SER A 607 -30.30 -1.26 18.16
C SER A 607 -31.83 -1.35 18.01
N THR A 608 -32.57 -1.38 19.13
CA THR A 608 -34.05 -1.41 19.11
C THR A 608 -34.66 -0.06 18.69
N ARG A 609 -33.95 1.06 18.88
CA ARG A 609 -34.40 2.39 18.42
C ARG A 609 -34.33 2.53 16.90
N ASP A 610 -33.37 1.85 16.25
CA ASP A 610 -33.09 2.04 14.82
C ASP A 610 -33.99 1.27 13.85
N LYS A 611 -34.92 0.42 14.33
CA LYS A 611 -35.94 -0.35 13.54
C LYS A 611 -35.44 -1.17 12.32
N LYS A 612 -34.15 -1.09 11.94
CA LYS A 612 -33.56 -1.71 10.74
C LYS A 612 -32.89 -3.06 11.00
N ILE A 613 -32.57 -3.37 12.25
CA ILE A 613 -31.93 -4.65 12.60
C ILE A 613 -33.03 -5.62 13.01
N LYS A 614 -33.41 -6.54 12.11
CA LYS A 614 -34.08 -7.78 12.51
C LYS A 614 -33.21 -8.38 13.61
N THR A 615 -33.76 -8.46 14.81
CA THR A 615 -33.13 -9.02 16.02
C THR A 615 -32.43 -10.33 15.67
N SER A 616 -31.14 -10.26 15.37
CA SER A 616 -30.29 -11.43 15.24
C SER A 616 -30.25 -12.04 16.64
N SER A 617 -30.98 -13.14 16.82
CA SER A 617 -30.97 -13.91 18.06
C SER A 617 -29.58 -14.48 18.25
N ILE A 618 -28.71 -13.74 18.94
CA ILE A 618 -27.40 -14.24 19.33
C ILE A 618 -27.61 -15.11 20.55
N ASN A 619 -27.35 -16.41 20.40
CA ASN A 619 -27.43 -17.39 21.47
C ASN A 619 -26.31 -17.12 22.50
N TYR A 620 -26.60 -16.30 23.51
CA TYR A 620 -25.75 -16.14 24.67
C TYR A 620 -26.07 -17.24 25.69
N TRP A 621 -25.32 -18.34 25.63
CA TRP A 621 -25.30 -19.34 26.70
C TRP A 621 -23.95 -19.28 27.43
N GLY A 622 -23.94 -18.58 28.56
CA GLY A 622 -22.87 -18.70 29.54
C GLY A 622 -22.93 -20.06 30.25
N VAL A 623 -21.76 -20.62 30.58
CA VAL A 623 -21.60 -21.98 31.11
C VAL A 623 -22.14 -22.15 32.54
N ASN A 624 -22.67 -21.10 33.18
CA ASN A 624 -23.08 -21.11 34.59
C ASN A 624 -24.48 -20.54 34.81
N ILE A 625 -25.46 -20.92 34.00
CA ILE A 625 -26.86 -20.72 34.41
C ILE A 625 -27.15 -21.81 35.43
N VAL A 626 -27.54 -21.42 36.64
CA VAL A 626 -28.11 -22.36 37.61
C VAL A 626 -29.40 -22.87 36.99
N SER A 627 -29.34 -24.04 36.35
CA SER A 627 -30.47 -24.65 35.65
C SER A 627 -31.54 -25.10 36.64
N HIS A 628 -31.13 -25.51 37.84
CA HIS A 628 -32.00 -25.91 38.93
C HIS A 628 -31.25 -25.81 40.27
N VAL A 629 -31.94 -25.42 41.33
CA VAL A 629 -31.42 -25.46 42.71
C VAL A 629 -32.04 -26.66 43.40
N GLU A 630 -31.23 -27.69 43.69
CA GLU A 630 -31.68 -28.87 44.42
C GLU A 630 -31.10 -28.87 45.83
N ALA A 631 -31.98 -28.96 46.84
CA ALA A 631 -31.57 -29.13 48.22
C ALA A 631 -31.10 -30.58 48.44
N LYS A 632 -29.78 -30.80 48.46
CA LYS A 632 -29.25 -32.11 48.84
C LYS A 632 -29.48 -32.35 50.33
N LYS A 633 -30.03 -33.52 50.66
CA LYS A 633 -30.10 -33.98 52.05
C LYS A 633 -28.68 -34.00 52.64
N PRO A 634 -28.48 -33.47 53.85
CA PRO A 634 -27.16 -33.44 54.46
C PRO A 634 -26.62 -34.87 54.60
N ILE A 635 -25.34 -35.05 54.26
CA ILE A 635 -24.61 -36.31 54.48
C ILE A 635 -24.64 -36.57 55.99
N SER A 636 -24.77 -37.81 56.45
CA SER A 636 -24.90 -38.14 57.89
C SER A 636 -23.82 -37.53 58.80
N ARG A 637 -22.64 -37.19 58.26
CA ARG A 637 -21.54 -36.53 58.99
C ARG A 637 -21.64 -34.99 59.08
N LYS A 638 -22.55 -34.36 58.30
CA LYS A 638 -22.85 -32.92 58.28
C LYS A 638 -24.34 -32.63 58.53
N ALA A 639 -25.07 -33.62 59.06
CA ALA A 639 -26.44 -33.38 59.50
C ALA A 639 -26.42 -32.30 60.59
N VAL A 640 -27.20 -31.23 60.36
CA VAL A 640 -27.41 -30.20 61.39
C VAL A 640 -28.04 -30.89 62.57
N TYR A 641 -27.35 -30.90 63.71
CA TYR A 641 -27.92 -31.40 64.95
C TYR A 641 -29.02 -30.45 65.36
N ALA A 642 -30.28 -30.87 65.18
CA ALA A 642 -31.42 -30.11 65.65
C ALA A 642 -31.35 -30.10 67.19
N GLN A 643 -30.94 -28.98 67.77
CA GLN A 643 -31.15 -28.76 69.19
C GLN A 643 -32.68 -28.72 69.40
N PRO A 644 -33.24 -29.57 70.26
CA PRO A 644 -34.66 -29.48 70.56
C PRO A 644 -34.91 -28.10 71.14
N ILE A 645 -35.75 -27.31 70.47
CA ILE A 645 -36.30 -26.09 71.03
C ILE A 645 -37.03 -26.54 72.29
N LYS A 646 -36.46 -26.23 73.47
CA LYS A 646 -37.21 -26.34 74.72
C LYS A 646 -38.40 -25.42 74.56
N SER A 647 -39.57 -26.02 74.38
CA SER A 647 -40.84 -25.35 74.47
C SER A 647 -41.05 -24.97 75.94
N ASP A 648 -40.33 -23.95 76.41
CA ASP A 648 -40.74 -23.26 77.62
C ASP A 648 -41.99 -22.49 77.22
N THR A 649 -43.11 -23.07 77.63
CA THR A 649 -44.44 -22.51 77.62
C THR A 649 -44.39 -21.02 77.93
N VAL A 650 -44.71 -20.20 76.92
CA VAL A 650 -45.02 -18.79 77.10
C VAL A 650 -46.28 -18.74 77.96
N ILE A 651 -46.08 -18.63 79.27
CA ILE A 651 -47.11 -18.20 80.21
C ILE A 651 -47.32 -16.72 79.92
N ASP A 652 -48.58 -16.37 79.63
CA ASP A 652 -49.06 -15.02 79.37
C ASP A 652 -48.43 -13.98 80.30
N SER A 653 -47.67 -13.04 79.73
CA SER A 653 -47.22 -11.86 80.43
C SER A 653 -48.34 -10.82 80.47
N SER A 654 -49.36 -11.05 81.29
CA SER A 654 -50.08 -9.95 81.94
C SER A 654 -49.35 -9.61 83.23
N ASN A 655 -48.24 -8.88 83.12
CA ASN A 655 -47.76 -7.93 84.12
C ASN A 655 -46.45 -7.28 83.63
N THR A 656 -46.60 -6.00 83.32
CA THR A 656 -45.63 -4.92 83.56
C THR A 656 -44.48 -5.31 84.49
N GLU A 657 -43.24 -5.18 84.01
CA GLU A 657 -42.24 -4.29 84.62
C GLU A 657 -40.97 -4.22 83.75
N ALA A 658 -40.38 -3.03 83.75
CA ALA A 658 -39.31 -2.60 82.86
C ALA A 658 -38.04 -3.45 82.99
N SER A 659 -37.63 -4.05 81.88
CA SER A 659 -36.28 -4.57 81.69
C SER A 659 -35.63 -3.78 80.54
N ASN A 660 -35.03 -2.66 80.90
CA ASN A 660 -34.07 -1.95 80.05
C ASN A 660 -32.83 -2.85 79.92
N ASP A 661 -32.79 -3.67 78.87
CA ASP A 661 -31.57 -4.37 78.47
C ASP A 661 -30.63 -3.36 77.76
N PRO A 662 -29.47 -3.00 78.35
CA PRO A 662 -28.63 -1.92 77.84
C PRO A 662 -27.89 -2.26 76.53
N PHE A 663 -28.06 -3.47 75.98
CA PHE A 663 -27.34 -3.92 74.79
C PHE A 663 -28.22 -4.25 73.58
N ILE A 664 -29.55 -4.14 73.68
CA ILE A 664 -30.45 -4.36 72.53
C ILE A 664 -30.99 -3.02 72.01
N TYR A 665 -30.28 -2.46 71.03
CA TYR A 665 -30.76 -1.32 70.26
C TYR A 665 -31.98 -1.75 69.42
N ASN A 666 -33.15 -1.17 69.69
CA ASN A 666 -34.36 -1.40 68.89
C ASN A 666 -34.47 -0.35 67.76
N PRO A 667 -34.19 -0.70 66.49
CA PRO A 667 -34.19 0.23 65.37
C PRO A 667 -35.58 0.72 64.96
N PHE A 668 -36.66 0.20 65.58
CA PHE A 668 -38.05 0.61 65.32
C PHE A 668 -38.65 1.44 66.47
N ALA A 669 -37.87 1.75 67.51
CA ALA A 669 -38.30 2.69 68.53
C ALA A 669 -38.48 4.07 67.89
N LYS A 670 -39.74 4.51 67.76
CA LYS A 670 -40.07 5.84 67.23
C LYS A 670 -39.43 6.90 68.11
N LYS A 671 -38.65 7.80 67.50
CA LYS A 671 -38.21 9.05 68.13
C LYS A 671 -39.46 9.84 68.50
N THR A 672 -39.72 10.05 69.78
CA THR A 672 -40.68 11.04 70.25
C THR A 672 -40.05 12.43 70.10
N GLU A 673 -40.65 13.28 69.27
CA GLU A 673 -40.26 14.68 69.11
C GLU A 673 -40.77 15.54 70.29
N SER A 674 -39.89 16.44 70.72
CA SER A 674 -40.06 17.73 71.42
C SER A 674 -40.70 17.78 72.83
N GLU A 675 -39.99 18.38 73.78
CA GLU A 675 -39.96 19.86 73.96
C GLU A 675 -38.52 20.36 74.16
#